data_AF-A0A1Y5DKF6-F1
#
_entry.id   AF-A0A1Y5DKF6-F1
#
_cell.length_a   1.000
_cell.length_b   1.000
_cell.length_c   1.000
_cell.angle_alpha   90.00
_cell.angle_beta   90.00
_cell.angle_gamma   90.00
#
_symmetry.space_group_name_H-M   'P 1'
#
loop_
_entity.id
_entity.type
_entity.pdbx_description
1 polymer ?
#
loop_
_entity_poly.entity_id
_entity_poly.type
_entity_poly.pdbx_seq_one_letter_code
_entity_poly.pdbx_strand_id
1 'polypeptide(L)'
;MNNEIPKAVVEKRKRSNISWLIPLIALMATSWLIYKSISEAGVDIIVNFENGNGFKAGKTSVVYKGYKLGKITKVTVGKDLKSVNAHININKDAADFITREGTEFWIVKPKFSVSEISGLDTIVGGVYIEVKPKTINQIALEKIPKQYKFIGSTEKPFKYYNEEGLNITLKSKDLSGINTGTPIFYKKFKIGEVIASKLEKNGVDVFINIQKKYENLINKSTIFWNISGIKVNAGLKGLNIEMDSFTSLISGGITFETFDDKAQKIENNNEFILYKSIKEVDFDKTIVTFVLDNAKGLEENRTPIVYKGVKIGVIKSIDLDENNKIIAKATLEKKFSKFNNEGTKYHKVDAKIDLTQIKNLDTLIHGVYINIIPGVGKYTDTFTLYDSNKSIMKKKIIDISIKSDKLYNLKNGSKIYYKNIQVGFVKSHQFTKDLNHILINAHINVEYQHLINDKTLFYSISNTLIESKNLDLKVNFEGIDPFINGGIGLEYTKSNKKSPKNRYWLYESLIDLLAVKQKYSEGIRIKIQTKGSLPLSENAPIYHRNTKIGFIEQFVDTRKTPYAVLFIEKEYKKLIHDYSKFYMQKAIKARASLEEGINIQVGSLQTLLRGSIILTNSFKIDDREIKKSFKYKLYTDFENLPIKKYSLNLTFEDIEGLNHKNIKLMYKGIKVGKITSVNLNKNLNQLDAKAYVYENFKNLCLDGSSFYIVKPNISLKGVSGLDTIIKGSYVNIVKGTGKLKNHFEVYNAKPSKSTLNQGKRFILRAKDSGSLSTSSLVYYKKINIGVIEDIDLDNNAKYVNIQIFVDEKYEKLIRENSKFYNVSGIDIDLSLLGANIKADSLNTVVFGGVSFSTPDTFGALAKNNTQFTLHKEAKDEWLKFNPEILLNKGN
;
A
#
# COMPACT_ATOMS: atom_id res chain seq x y z
N MET A 1 114.02 70.09 86.49
CA MET A 1 113.41 70.42 87.79
C MET A 1 112.10 69.64 87.86
N ASN A 2 112.20 68.34 88.14
CA ASN A 2 111.94 67.77 89.48
C ASN A 2 110.77 68.50 90.13
N ASN A 3 109.63 67.83 90.27
CA ASN A 3 108.97 67.94 91.54
C ASN A 3 108.15 66.70 91.81
N GLU A 4 108.53 66.10 92.94
CA GLU A 4 107.69 65.21 93.71
C GLU A 4 106.35 65.91 93.98
N ILE A 5 105.34 65.08 94.06
CA ILE A 5 103.96 65.52 93.94
C ILE A 5 103.34 65.51 95.33
N PRO A 6 102.85 66.67 95.80
CA PRO A 6 102.10 66.74 97.04
C PRO A 6 100.60 66.53 96.79
N LYS A 7 100.15 65.48 97.45
CA LYS A 7 99.04 65.36 98.42
C LYS A 7 97.83 66.30 98.34
N ALA A 8 96.67 65.64 98.14
CA ALA A 8 95.30 66.13 98.29
C ALA A 8 94.49 65.26 99.28
N VAL A 9 93.52 65.90 99.95
CA VAL A 9 92.72 65.43 101.10
C VAL A 9 91.39 64.80 100.64
N VAL A 10 90.87 63.82 101.40
CA VAL A 10 89.72 62.97 101.03
C VAL A 10 88.69 62.87 102.18
N GLU A 11 87.40 63.05 101.86
CA GLU A 11 86.25 62.90 102.77
C GLU A 11 85.26 61.82 102.26
N LYS A 12 84.68 61.01 103.17
CA LYS A 12 83.83 59.84 102.89
C LYS A 12 82.34 60.10 103.21
N ARG A 13 81.40 59.77 102.32
CA ARG A 13 79.95 59.68 102.61
C ARG A 13 79.43 58.23 102.58
N LYS A 14 78.58 57.89 103.57
CA LYS A 14 78.04 56.55 103.88
C LYS A 14 77.12 55.98 102.79
N ARG A 15 77.36 54.72 102.40
CA ARG A 15 76.58 53.88 101.48
C ARG A 15 75.47 53.13 102.22
N SER A 16 74.26 53.10 101.66
CA SER A 16 73.15 52.27 102.14
C SER A 16 73.06 50.95 101.36
N ASN A 17 72.84 49.83 102.05
CA ASN A 17 72.97 48.44 101.58
C ASN A 17 71.75 47.90 100.77
N ILE A 18 71.13 48.71 99.90
CA ILE A 18 69.98 48.25 99.09
C ILE A 18 70.40 47.49 97.81
N SER A 19 71.65 47.67 97.34
CA SER A 19 72.11 47.15 96.04
C SER A 19 72.28 45.62 95.97
N TRP A 20 72.27 44.89 97.10
CA TRP A 20 72.43 43.43 97.14
C TRP A 20 71.11 42.63 97.09
N LEU A 21 69.97 43.31 97.09
CA LEU A 21 68.66 42.65 97.10
C LEU A 21 68.24 42.16 95.69
N ILE A 22 68.66 42.89 94.65
CA ILE A 22 68.35 42.56 93.24
C ILE A 22 69.04 41.25 92.80
N PRO A 23 70.35 41.01 93.05
CA PRO A 23 70.99 39.74 92.69
C PRO A 23 70.38 38.51 93.36
N LEU A 24 69.93 38.63 94.61
CA LEU A 24 69.33 37.52 95.37
C LEU A 24 67.97 37.11 94.79
N ILE A 25 67.12 38.09 94.44
CA ILE A 25 65.83 37.83 93.77
C ILE A 25 66.07 37.18 92.40
N ALA A 26 67.04 37.68 91.63
CA ALA A 26 67.40 37.09 90.34
C ALA A 26 67.86 35.63 90.48
N LEU A 27 68.64 35.31 91.52
CA LEU A 27 69.10 33.94 91.80
C LEU A 27 67.95 32.99 92.18
N MET A 28 67.01 33.44 93.01
CA MET A 28 65.82 32.64 93.35
C MET A 28 64.93 32.39 92.12
N ALA A 29 64.70 33.41 91.29
CA ALA A 29 63.93 33.28 90.06
C ALA A 29 64.60 32.32 89.06
N THR A 30 65.92 32.39 88.91
CA THR A 30 66.67 31.46 88.03
C THR A 30 66.67 30.03 88.56
N SER A 31 66.86 29.82 89.87
CA SER A 31 66.73 28.48 90.47
C SER A 31 65.33 27.90 90.30
N TRP A 32 64.28 28.71 90.44
CA TRP A 32 62.90 28.24 90.18
C TRP A 32 62.69 27.90 88.71
N LEU A 33 63.17 28.72 87.77
CA LEU A 33 63.07 28.40 86.34
C LEU A 33 63.81 27.11 85.98
N ILE A 34 64.97 26.85 86.57
CA ILE A 34 65.72 25.60 86.38
C ILE A 34 64.92 24.41 86.94
N TYR A 35 64.40 24.52 88.17
CA TYR A 35 63.56 23.46 88.77
C TYR A 35 62.32 23.20 87.91
N LYS A 36 61.62 24.26 87.49
CA LYS A 36 60.46 24.17 86.62
C LYS A 36 60.80 23.48 85.31
N SER A 37 61.86 23.91 84.63
CA SER A 37 62.31 23.33 83.36
C SER A 37 62.68 21.85 83.45
N ILE A 38 63.28 21.40 84.56
CA ILE A 38 63.62 19.99 84.77
C ILE A 38 62.38 19.19 85.18
N SER A 39 61.52 19.76 86.03
CA SER A 39 60.32 19.10 86.53
C SER A 39 59.24 18.90 85.46
N GLU A 40 59.20 19.76 84.44
CA GLU A 40 58.25 19.69 83.32
C GLU A 40 58.82 18.98 82.07
N ALA A 41 60.07 18.50 82.13
CA ALA A 41 60.70 17.81 81.01
C ALA A 41 60.03 16.44 80.74
N GLY A 42 59.66 16.21 79.48
CA GLY A 42 59.15 14.93 78.99
C GLY A 42 60.23 13.84 78.90
N VAL A 43 59.83 12.61 78.59
CA VAL A 43 60.71 11.45 78.45
C VAL A 43 60.94 11.12 76.99
N ASP A 44 62.20 11.05 76.57
CA ASP A 44 62.56 10.67 75.21
C ASP A 44 62.63 9.13 75.03
N ILE A 45 61.93 8.63 74.02
CA ILE A 45 61.95 7.23 73.58
C ILE A 45 62.34 7.15 72.11
N ILE A 46 62.84 5.98 71.69
CA ILE A 46 63.18 5.69 70.29
C ILE A 46 62.26 4.56 69.82
N VAL A 47 61.50 4.79 68.76
CA VAL A 47 60.66 3.78 68.13
C VAL A 47 61.18 3.51 66.71
N ASN A 48 61.52 2.26 66.45
CA ASN A 48 62.02 1.80 65.15
C ASN A 48 60.85 1.33 64.28
N PHE A 49 60.70 1.90 63.09
CA PHE A 49 59.68 1.52 62.10
C PHE A 49 60.34 1.06 60.79
N GLU A 50 59.72 0.15 60.04
CA GLU A 50 60.20 -0.26 58.71
C GLU A 50 60.17 0.90 57.68
N ASN A 51 59.24 1.85 57.80
CA ASN A 51 59.23 3.06 57.00
C ASN A 51 58.76 4.27 57.82
N GLY A 52 59.31 5.44 57.50
CA GLY A 52 58.98 6.72 58.17
C GLY A 52 58.23 7.71 57.27
N ASN A 53 57.64 7.24 56.16
CA ASN A 53 56.98 8.11 55.19
C ASN A 53 55.86 8.91 55.86
N GLY A 54 55.99 10.24 55.82
CA GLY A 54 55.05 11.17 56.42
C GLY A 54 55.42 11.67 57.83
N PHE A 55 56.48 11.14 58.45
CA PHE A 55 56.98 11.67 59.72
C PHE A 55 57.63 13.04 59.55
N LYS A 56 57.23 14.00 60.38
CA LYS A 56 57.80 15.35 60.43
C LYS A 56 58.21 15.68 61.86
N ALA A 57 59.49 15.94 62.07
CA ALA A 57 60.04 16.39 63.34
C ALA A 57 59.25 17.61 63.86
N GLY A 58 58.89 17.58 65.14
CA GLY A 58 58.09 18.60 65.83
C GLY A 58 56.58 18.56 65.53
N LYS A 59 56.12 17.89 64.45
CA LYS A 59 54.72 17.90 64.00
C LYS A 59 54.00 16.57 64.21
N THR A 60 54.65 15.44 63.86
CA THR A 60 54.05 14.11 64.02
C THR A 60 53.85 13.81 65.49
N SER A 61 52.59 13.59 65.86
CA SER A 61 52.17 13.40 67.25
C SER A 61 52.04 11.91 67.57
N VAL A 62 52.27 11.56 68.83
CA VAL A 62 51.92 10.25 69.37
C VAL A 62 50.58 10.36 70.08
N VAL A 63 49.65 9.50 69.73
CA VAL A 63 48.25 9.60 70.11
C VAL A 63 47.78 8.30 70.74
N TYR A 64 46.95 8.39 71.79
CA TYR A 64 46.21 7.24 72.33
C TYR A 64 44.74 7.60 72.47
N LYS A 65 43.84 6.81 71.88
CA LYS A 65 42.39 7.07 71.89
C LYS A 65 42.03 8.53 71.53
N GLY A 66 42.74 9.11 70.56
CA GLY A 66 42.56 10.50 70.12
C GLY A 66 43.30 11.58 70.94
N TYR A 67 43.88 11.27 72.10
CA TYR A 67 44.62 12.22 72.93
C TYR A 67 46.11 12.27 72.58
N LYS A 68 46.68 13.46 72.42
CA LYS A 68 48.10 13.68 72.10
C LYS A 68 48.97 13.51 73.35
N LEU A 69 49.79 12.46 73.35
CA LEU A 69 50.65 12.08 74.46
C LEU A 69 52.13 12.43 74.25
N GLY A 70 52.51 12.81 73.03
CA GLY A 70 53.88 13.20 72.72
C GLY A 70 54.04 13.63 71.27
N LYS A 71 55.29 13.85 70.86
CA LYS A 71 55.63 14.21 69.48
C LYS A 71 57.02 13.71 69.10
N ILE A 72 57.21 13.44 67.80
CA ILE A 72 58.52 13.15 67.24
C ILE A 72 59.38 14.40 67.37
N THR A 73 60.55 14.28 68.01
CA THR A 73 61.55 15.35 68.08
C THR A 73 62.54 15.26 66.92
N LYS A 74 62.96 14.04 66.56
CA LYS A 74 63.94 13.79 65.49
C LYS A 74 63.66 12.47 64.78
N VAL A 75 63.94 12.42 63.49
CA VAL A 75 63.89 11.18 62.69
C VAL A 75 65.29 10.88 62.18
N THR A 76 65.75 9.65 62.37
CA THR A 76 67.08 9.19 61.94
C THR A 76 66.97 7.85 61.22
N VAL A 77 67.84 7.59 60.26
CA VAL A 77 67.88 6.29 59.58
C VAL A 77 68.47 5.25 60.53
N GLY A 78 67.87 4.06 60.57
CA GLY A 78 68.38 2.91 61.29
C GLY A 78 69.75 2.48 60.78
N LYS A 79 70.54 1.81 61.62
CA LYS A 79 71.88 1.33 61.22
C LYS A 79 71.83 0.29 60.09
N ASP A 80 70.68 -0.35 59.92
CA ASP A 80 70.37 -1.33 58.87
C ASP A 80 70.04 -0.71 57.51
N LEU A 81 69.95 0.63 57.42
CA LEU A 81 69.52 1.40 56.24
C LEU A 81 68.11 1.04 55.71
N LYS A 82 67.39 0.16 56.42
CA LYS A 82 66.06 -0.33 56.04
C LYS A 82 64.97 0.14 57.01
N SER A 83 65.34 0.55 58.22
CA SER A 83 64.40 1.07 59.21
C SER A 83 64.62 2.56 59.50
N VAL A 84 63.64 3.17 60.15
CA VAL A 84 63.64 4.57 60.57
C VAL A 84 63.44 4.63 62.08
N ASN A 85 64.41 5.23 62.77
CA ASN A 85 64.36 5.49 64.20
C ASN A 85 63.70 6.86 64.44
N ALA A 86 62.47 6.84 64.94
CA ALA A 86 61.75 8.02 65.41
C ALA A 86 62.09 8.27 66.88
N HIS A 87 62.74 9.40 67.16
CA HIS A 87 62.96 9.91 68.52
C HIS A 87 61.71 10.69 68.92
N ILE A 88 61.07 10.29 70.00
CA ILE A 88 59.77 10.77 70.42
C ILE A 88 59.90 11.27 71.85
N ASN A 89 59.52 12.53 72.07
CA ASN A 89 59.36 13.06 73.41
C ASN A 89 57.91 12.82 73.86
N ILE A 90 57.75 12.00 74.89
CA ILE A 90 56.47 11.71 75.54
C ILE A 90 56.30 12.66 76.72
N ASN A 91 55.11 13.24 76.86
CA ASN A 91 54.81 14.14 77.98
C ASN A 91 54.93 13.39 79.32
N LYS A 92 55.33 14.10 80.38
CA LYS A 92 55.64 13.49 81.70
C LYS A 92 54.46 12.72 82.32
N ASP A 93 53.24 13.21 82.12
CA ASP A 93 51.99 12.58 82.54
C ASP A 93 51.73 11.23 81.84
N ALA A 94 52.20 11.08 80.60
CA ALA A 94 52.04 9.88 79.81
C ALA A 94 53.21 8.88 79.88
N ALA A 95 54.37 9.36 80.31
CA ALA A 95 55.61 8.59 80.24
C ALA A 95 55.52 7.26 81.01
N ASP A 96 54.93 7.25 82.21
CA ASP A 96 55.01 6.08 83.09
C ASP A 96 54.27 4.84 82.57
N PHE A 97 53.22 5.00 81.76
CA PHE A 97 52.50 3.89 81.13
C PHE A 97 52.99 3.56 79.71
N ILE A 98 53.57 4.52 78.98
CA ILE A 98 54.09 4.31 77.63
C ILE A 98 55.47 3.66 77.65
N THR A 99 56.35 4.03 78.59
CA THR A 99 57.73 3.53 78.64
C THR A 99 57.83 2.15 79.30
N ARG A 100 56.89 1.24 79.02
CA ARG A 100 56.80 -0.10 79.60
C ARG A 100 56.90 -1.18 78.52
N GLU A 101 57.55 -2.29 78.86
CA GLU A 101 57.68 -3.43 77.95
C GLU A 101 56.30 -3.98 77.51
N GLY A 102 56.15 -4.20 76.21
CA GLY A 102 54.92 -4.65 75.57
C GLY A 102 53.94 -3.54 75.16
N THR A 103 54.36 -2.27 75.24
CA THR A 103 53.65 -1.16 74.59
C THR A 103 53.83 -1.25 73.08
N GLU A 104 52.72 -1.27 72.35
CA GLU A 104 52.72 -1.40 70.89
C GLU A 104 52.49 -0.02 70.24
N PHE A 105 53.27 0.28 69.19
CA PHE A 105 53.16 1.50 68.41
C PHE A 105 52.85 1.15 66.96
N TRP A 106 51.97 1.89 66.31
CA TRP A 106 51.75 1.75 64.87
C TRP A 106 51.49 3.08 64.18
N ILE A 107 51.75 3.09 62.88
CA ILE A 107 51.52 4.25 62.03
C ILE A 107 50.04 4.31 61.63
N VAL A 108 49.40 5.47 61.80
CA VAL A 108 48.05 5.72 61.28
C VAL A 108 48.12 6.70 60.11
N LYS A 109 47.68 6.23 58.95
CA LYS A 109 47.66 6.98 57.67
C LYS A 109 46.23 7.39 57.31
N PRO A 110 46.03 8.52 56.61
CA PRO A 110 44.73 8.88 56.06
C PRO A 110 44.24 7.79 55.10
N LYS A 111 42.99 7.33 55.27
CA LYS A 111 42.32 6.42 54.33
C LYS A 111 41.20 7.18 53.61
N PHE A 112 41.07 6.98 52.30
CA PHE A 112 39.96 7.52 51.52
C PHE A 112 38.97 6.39 51.21
N SER A 113 37.75 6.47 51.77
CA SER A 113 36.64 5.59 51.43
C SER A 113 35.45 6.43 50.99
N VAL A 114 34.77 5.98 49.92
CA VAL A 114 33.58 6.66 49.36
C VAL A 114 32.38 6.58 50.34
N SER A 115 32.39 5.59 51.23
CA SER A 115 31.29 5.30 52.17
C SER A 115 31.48 5.93 53.55
N GLU A 116 32.71 6.29 53.92
CA GLU A 116 33.05 6.78 55.27
C GLU A 116 34.29 7.68 55.20
N ILE A 117 34.13 8.97 55.49
CA ILE A 117 35.25 9.91 55.55
C ILE A 117 35.84 9.87 56.98
N SER A 118 36.66 8.86 57.29
CA SER A 118 37.38 8.79 58.57
C SER A 118 38.80 9.35 58.43
N GLY A 119 39.27 10.05 59.47
CA GLY A 119 40.64 10.61 59.49
C GLY A 119 40.80 11.97 58.81
N LEU A 120 39.75 12.80 58.69
CA LEU A 120 39.86 14.18 58.15
C LEU A 120 40.95 15.02 58.83
N ASP A 121 41.17 14.82 60.14
CA ASP A 121 42.24 15.48 60.90
C ASP A 121 43.65 15.16 60.34
N THR A 122 43.83 13.99 59.73
CA THR A 122 45.11 13.56 59.13
C THR A 122 45.36 14.09 57.73
N ILE A 123 44.32 14.57 57.03
CA ILE A 123 44.48 15.27 55.75
C ILE A 123 45.17 16.64 55.97
N VAL A 124 44.87 17.31 57.09
CA VAL A 124 45.48 18.61 57.46
C VAL A 124 46.71 18.41 58.36
N GLY A 125 46.68 17.45 59.30
CA GLY A 125 47.71 17.21 60.31
C GLY A 125 48.85 16.26 59.90
N GLY A 126 48.66 15.46 58.85
CA GLY A 126 49.61 14.43 58.40
C GLY A 126 49.54 13.12 59.18
N VAL A 127 50.48 12.22 58.92
CA VAL A 127 50.60 10.90 59.58
C VAL A 127 50.90 11.08 61.08
N TYR A 128 50.24 10.29 61.93
CA TYR A 128 50.51 10.21 63.36
C TYR A 128 50.82 8.77 63.81
N ILE A 129 51.42 8.63 64.99
CA ILE A 129 51.71 7.33 65.59
C ILE A 129 50.66 7.09 66.67
N GLU A 130 49.96 5.97 66.61
CA GLU A 130 49.09 5.53 67.69
C GLU A 130 49.84 4.57 68.61
N VAL A 131 49.61 4.67 69.91
CA VAL A 131 50.27 3.85 70.93
C VAL A 131 49.24 3.12 71.77
N LYS A 132 49.42 1.83 72.06
CA LYS A 132 48.60 1.08 73.02
C LYS A 132 49.48 0.54 74.14
N PRO A 133 49.34 1.04 75.38
CA PRO A 133 50.06 0.48 76.52
C PRO A 133 49.55 -0.92 76.81
N LYS A 134 50.43 -1.79 77.31
CA LYS A 134 50.09 -3.16 77.71
C LYS A 134 49.00 -3.21 78.78
N THR A 135 49.02 -2.24 79.70
CA THR A 135 48.00 -2.04 80.74
C THR A 135 48.03 -0.59 81.22
N ILE A 136 46.90 -0.09 81.72
CA ILE A 136 46.77 1.25 82.33
C ILE A 136 46.65 1.12 83.86
N ASN A 137 46.54 -0.11 84.38
CA ASN A 137 46.38 -0.35 85.82
C ASN A 137 47.72 -0.12 86.55
N GLN A 138 47.73 0.84 87.48
CA GLN A 138 48.90 1.31 88.24
C GLN A 138 49.63 0.19 88.99
N ILE A 139 48.91 -0.79 89.53
CA ILE A 139 49.48 -1.91 90.29
C ILE A 139 50.18 -2.92 89.36
N ALA A 140 49.64 -3.10 88.15
CA ALA A 140 50.23 -3.98 87.15
C ALA A 140 51.44 -3.34 86.46
N LEU A 141 51.51 -2.00 86.44
CA LEU A 141 52.59 -1.23 85.81
C LEU A 141 53.93 -1.33 86.56
N GLU A 142 53.93 -1.37 87.90
CA GLU A 142 55.16 -1.49 88.71
C GLU A 142 55.94 -2.78 88.45
N LYS A 143 55.25 -3.85 88.03
CA LYS A 143 55.83 -5.16 87.75
C LYS A 143 56.46 -5.27 86.35
N ILE A 144 56.26 -4.27 85.48
CA ILE A 144 56.75 -4.28 84.10
C ILE A 144 57.97 -3.36 84.00
N PRO A 145 59.13 -3.84 83.51
CA PRO A 145 60.34 -3.04 83.41
C PRO A 145 60.15 -1.84 82.48
N LYS A 146 60.87 -0.74 82.78
CA LYS A 146 60.87 0.44 81.92
C LYS A 146 61.70 0.18 80.66
N GLN A 147 61.16 0.58 79.52
CA GLN A 147 61.77 0.43 78.20
C GLN A 147 61.69 1.75 77.44
N TYR A 148 62.79 2.13 76.79
CA TYR A 148 62.90 3.40 76.05
C TYR A 148 63.18 3.19 74.55
N LYS A 149 63.28 1.94 74.09
CA LYS A 149 63.47 1.57 72.69
C LYS A 149 62.40 0.57 72.27
N PHE A 150 61.59 0.87 71.26
CA PHE A 150 60.46 0.06 70.82
C PHE A 150 60.52 -0.26 69.33
N ILE A 151 59.78 -1.28 68.92
CA ILE A 151 59.52 -1.62 67.52
C ILE A 151 58.09 -1.21 67.21
N GLY A 152 57.90 -0.46 66.13
CA GLY A 152 56.60 0.01 65.68
C GLY A 152 56.16 -0.64 64.36
N SER A 153 54.87 -0.94 64.26
CA SER A 153 54.25 -1.55 63.08
C SER A 153 53.79 -0.50 62.07
N THR A 154 53.81 -0.86 60.78
CA THR A 154 53.36 0.02 59.69
C THR A 154 51.83 0.07 59.54
N GLU A 155 51.12 -0.92 60.08
CA GLU A 155 49.66 -1.01 60.13
C GLU A 155 49.19 -1.44 61.52
N LYS A 156 47.91 -1.16 61.81
CA LYS A 156 47.26 -1.60 63.04
C LYS A 156 47.15 -3.13 63.06
N PRO A 157 47.58 -3.82 64.14
CA PRO A 157 47.42 -5.27 64.25
C PRO A 157 45.96 -5.75 64.12
N PHE A 158 45.73 -6.84 63.37
CA PHE A 158 44.39 -7.40 63.11
C PHE A 158 43.56 -7.67 64.37
N LYS A 159 44.21 -8.09 65.46
CA LYS A 159 43.58 -8.33 66.77
C LYS A 159 42.85 -7.11 67.37
N TYR A 160 43.08 -5.92 66.83
CA TYR A 160 42.47 -4.67 67.30
C TYR A 160 41.45 -4.08 66.30
N TYR A 161 41.05 -4.82 65.26
CA TYR A 161 39.93 -4.45 64.40
C TYR A 161 38.61 -4.97 65.00
N ASN A 162 37.67 -4.05 65.26
CA ASN A 162 36.31 -4.25 65.79
C ASN A 162 36.16 -5.43 66.78
N GLU A 163 36.63 -5.22 68.02
CA GLU A 163 36.50 -6.16 69.15
C GLU A 163 35.04 -6.43 69.59
N GLU A 164 34.04 -5.72 69.03
CA GLU A 164 32.61 -5.83 69.37
C GLU A 164 31.76 -6.33 68.18
N GLY A 165 30.97 -7.40 68.37
CA GLY A 165 30.03 -7.94 67.37
C GLY A 165 30.23 -9.42 67.00
N LEU A 166 29.49 -9.89 66.00
CA LEU A 166 29.52 -11.27 65.49
C LEU A 166 30.38 -11.36 64.23
N ASN A 167 31.47 -12.11 64.33
CA ASN A 167 32.42 -12.36 63.24
C ASN A 167 32.05 -13.67 62.53
N ILE A 168 31.95 -13.64 61.20
CA ILE A 168 31.52 -14.78 60.37
C ILE A 168 32.46 -14.88 59.16
N THR A 169 32.68 -16.09 58.66
CA THR A 169 33.45 -16.33 57.43
C THR A 169 32.51 -16.72 56.30
N LEU A 170 32.57 -16.00 55.18
CA LEU A 170 31.83 -16.33 53.97
C LEU A 170 32.76 -16.94 52.92
N LYS A 171 32.47 -18.17 52.49
CA LYS A 171 33.17 -18.88 51.41
C LYS A 171 32.59 -18.46 50.07
N SER A 172 33.44 -17.98 49.15
CA SER A 172 33.03 -17.68 47.78
C SER A 172 34.00 -18.24 46.75
N LYS A 173 33.54 -18.44 45.51
CA LYS A 173 34.39 -18.87 44.38
C LYS A 173 35.31 -17.74 43.92
N ASP A 174 34.86 -16.49 44.03
CA ASP A 174 35.59 -15.29 43.64
C ASP A 174 35.18 -14.09 44.52
N LEU A 175 35.92 -12.98 44.45
CA LEU A 175 35.65 -11.75 45.23
C LEU A 175 34.57 -10.85 44.63
N SER A 176 34.15 -11.07 43.36
CA SER A 176 33.21 -10.25 42.56
C SER A 176 32.73 -8.92 43.18
N GLY A 177 33.58 -7.89 43.23
CA GLY A 177 33.18 -6.54 43.69
C GLY A 177 33.11 -6.35 45.21
N ILE A 178 33.68 -7.27 46.00
CA ILE A 178 33.75 -7.21 47.46
C ILE A 178 35.16 -6.80 47.88
N ASN A 179 35.25 -5.72 48.66
CA ASN A 179 36.48 -5.20 49.26
C ASN A 179 36.37 -5.12 50.79
N THR A 180 37.50 -4.89 51.47
CA THR A 180 37.47 -4.51 52.90
C THR A 180 36.66 -3.21 53.07
N GLY A 181 35.72 -3.21 54.02
CA GLY A 181 34.75 -2.14 54.24
C GLY A 181 33.45 -2.28 53.44
N THR A 182 33.29 -3.34 52.62
CA THR A 182 32.03 -3.58 51.89
C THR A 182 30.87 -3.73 52.88
N PRO A 183 29.79 -2.95 52.74
CA PRO A 183 28.69 -2.97 53.69
C PRO A 183 27.87 -4.26 53.58
N ILE A 184 27.39 -4.73 54.73
CA ILE A 184 26.46 -5.84 54.84
C ILE A 184 25.10 -5.26 55.17
N PHE A 185 24.11 -5.58 54.34
CA PHE A 185 22.77 -5.05 54.43
C PHE A 185 21.79 -6.10 54.94
N TYR A 186 20.82 -5.63 55.72
CA TYR A 186 19.58 -6.34 56.00
C TYR A 186 18.41 -5.39 55.78
N LYS A 187 17.45 -5.77 54.93
CA LYS A 187 16.32 -4.90 54.53
C LYS A 187 16.76 -3.46 54.18
N LYS A 188 17.88 -3.33 53.46
CA LYS A 188 18.51 -2.06 53.03
C LYS A 188 19.20 -1.23 54.13
N PHE A 189 19.27 -1.70 55.38
CA PHE A 189 20.04 -1.06 56.45
C PHE A 189 21.45 -1.66 56.57
N LYS A 190 22.51 -0.83 56.68
CA LYS A 190 23.87 -1.32 56.95
C LYS A 190 23.91 -1.86 58.38
N ILE A 191 24.17 -3.15 58.52
CA ILE A 191 24.24 -3.83 59.82
C ILE A 191 25.63 -4.36 60.16
N GLY A 192 26.55 -4.32 59.20
CA GLY A 192 27.90 -4.83 59.34
C GLY A 192 28.77 -4.47 58.14
N GLU A 193 29.97 -5.03 58.11
CA GLU A 193 30.92 -4.83 57.03
C GLU A 193 31.94 -5.96 56.89
N VAL A 194 32.55 -6.05 55.71
CA VAL A 194 33.69 -6.93 55.45
C VAL A 194 34.92 -6.38 56.14
N ILE A 195 35.52 -7.16 57.03
CA ILE A 195 36.71 -6.79 57.81
C ILE A 195 37.99 -7.09 57.02
N ALA A 196 38.00 -8.24 56.33
CA ALA A 196 39.17 -8.74 55.61
C ALA A 196 38.75 -9.79 54.57
N SER A 197 39.66 -10.10 53.65
CA SER A 197 39.52 -11.19 52.70
C SER A 197 40.85 -11.94 52.56
N LYS A 198 40.80 -13.26 52.44
CA LYS A 198 41.98 -14.11 52.26
C LYS A 198 41.77 -15.05 51.08
N LEU A 199 42.75 -15.09 50.18
CA LEU A 199 42.77 -16.02 49.06
C LEU A 199 43.15 -17.42 49.55
N GLU A 200 42.36 -18.43 49.18
CA GLU A 200 42.58 -19.85 49.45
C GLU A 200 42.71 -20.62 48.12
N LYS A 201 43.19 -21.88 48.15
CA LYS A 201 43.48 -22.64 46.90
C LYS A 201 42.29 -22.80 45.94
N ASN A 202 41.07 -22.91 46.47
CA ASN A 202 39.84 -23.20 45.71
C ASN A 202 38.79 -22.08 45.80
N GLY A 203 39.16 -20.88 46.23
CA GLY A 203 38.23 -19.78 46.42
C GLY A 203 38.75 -18.68 47.33
N VAL A 204 37.84 -17.89 47.88
CA VAL A 204 38.16 -16.74 48.74
C VAL A 204 37.33 -16.82 50.02
N ASP A 205 38.00 -16.68 51.15
CA ASP A 205 37.39 -16.50 52.45
C ASP A 205 37.18 -14.99 52.70
N VAL A 206 35.94 -14.58 52.91
CA VAL A 206 35.56 -13.20 53.21
C VAL A 206 35.13 -13.12 54.67
N PHE A 207 35.92 -12.43 55.49
CA PHE A 207 35.64 -12.24 56.91
C PHE A 207 34.75 -11.02 57.11
N ILE A 208 33.61 -11.22 57.74
CA ILE A 208 32.62 -10.18 58.01
C ILE A 208 32.40 -9.98 59.50
N ASN A 209 32.08 -8.74 59.90
CA ASN A 209 31.59 -8.40 61.22
C ASN A 209 30.18 -7.85 61.12
N ILE A 210 29.29 -8.37 61.96
CA ILE A 210 27.94 -7.89 62.14
C ILE A 210 27.87 -7.20 63.49
N GLN A 211 27.32 -5.99 63.54
CA GLN A 211 27.26 -5.22 64.77
C GLN A 211 26.47 -5.97 65.86
N LYS A 212 26.89 -5.85 67.12
CA LYS A 212 26.34 -6.58 68.27
C LYS A 212 24.80 -6.51 68.42
N LYS A 213 24.19 -5.39 68.04
CA LYS A 213 22.71 -5.22 68.08
C LYS A 213 21.95 -6.06 67.04
N TYR A 214 22.64 -6.61 66.03
CA TYR A 214 22.03 -7.32 64.89
C TYR A 214 22.38 -8.81 64.83
N GLU A 215 23.11 -9.34 65.82
CA GLU A 215 23.56 -10.75 65.83
C GLU A 215 22.39 -11.74 65.75
N ASN A 216 21.25 -11.41 66.38
CA ASN A 216 20.06 -12.26 66.39
C ASN A 216 19.35 -12.39 65.03
N LEU A 217 19.76 -11.64 64.00
CA LEU A 217 19.18 -11.73 62.66
C LEU A 217 19.73 -12.93 61.86
N ILE A 218 20.82 -13.53 62.33
CA ILE A 218 21.56 -14.57 61.61
C ILE A 218 21.50 -15.88 62.41
N ASN A 219 21.16 -16.97 61.73
CA ASN A 219 21.14 -18.32 62.28
C ASN A 219 21.59 -19.34 61.20
N LYS A 220 21.52 -20.64 61.48
CA LYS A 220 21.94 -21.68 60.52
C LYS A 220 21.13 -21.75 59.22
N SER A 221 19.96 -21.13 59.14
CA SER A 221 19.14 -21.05 57.92
C SER A 221 19.42 -19.81 57.07
N THR A 222 20.39 -18.98 57.48
CA THR A 222 20.73 -17.75 56.79
C THR A 222 21.52 -18.02 55.51
N ILE A 223 21.14 -17.35 54.42
CA ILE A 223 21.84 -17.43 53.14
C ILE A 223 22.34 -16.05 52.75
N PHE A 224 23.62 -15.96 52.41
CA PHE A 224 24.25 -14.73 51.97
C PHE A 224 24.38 -14.71 50.45
N TRP A 225 24.09 -13.57 49.84
CA TRP A 225 24.40 -13.36 48.43
C TRP A 225 24.95 -11.95 48.17
N ASN A 226 25.73 -11.86 47.10
CA ASN A 226 26.31 -10.62 46.62
C ASN A 226 25.24 -9.77 45.91
N ILE A 227 25.22 -8.46 46.16
CA ILE A 227 24.30 -7.49 45.51
C ILE A 227 25.04 -6.46 44.63
N SER A 228 26.19 -6.85 44.08
CA SER A 228 27.00 -5.98 43.22
C SER A 228 26.54 -6.03 41.76
N GLY A 229 26.05 -4.90 41.24
CA GLY A 229 25.92 -4.65 39.79
C GLY A 229 24.57 -4.10 39.30
N ILE A 230 24.57 -3.63 38.05
CA ILE A 230 23.37 -3.31 37.28
C ILE A 230 22.96 -4.57 36.51
N LYS A 231 21.73 -5.05 36.71
CA LYS A 231 21.19 -6.11 35.85
C LYS A 231 20.35 -5.51 34.74
N VAL A 232 20.91 -5.51 33.54
CA VAL A 232 20.22 -5.06 32.32
C VAL A 232 19.67 -6.27 31.59
N ASN A 233 18.35 -6.41 31.58
CA ASN A 233 17.65 -7.38 30.73
C ASN A 233 17.12 -6.64 29.51
N ALA A 234 17.82 -6.76 28.37
CA ALA A 234 17.36 -6.22 27.09
C ALA A 234 16.65 -7.31 26.28
N GLY A 235 15.43 -7.04 25.83
CA GLY A 235 14.68 -7.92 24.95
C GLY A 235 13.79 -7.15 23.98
N LEU A 236 13.15 -7.86 23.05
CA LEU A 236 12.25 -7.27 22.06
C LEU A 236 11.03 -6.53 22.67
N LYS A 237 10.74 -6.77 23.95
CA LYS A 237 9.70 -6.09 24.73
C LYS A 237 10.15 -4.82 25.46
N GLY A 238 11.45 -4.49 25.39
CA GLY A 238 12.02 -3.31 26.05
C GLY A 238 13.22 -3.62 26.93
N LEU A 239 13.72 -2.58 27.60
CA LEU A 239 14.86 -2.60 28.49
C LEU A 239 14.37 -2.62 29.95
N ASN A 240 14.60 -3.71 30.67
CA ASN A 240 14.36 -3.77 32.11
C ASN A 240 15.69 -3.66 32.87
N ILE A 241 15.81 -2.62 33.69
CA ILE A 241 17.00 -2.35 34.50
C ILE A 241 16.61 -2.60 35.96
N GLU A 242 17.11 -3.68 36.55
CA GLU A 242 16.92 -3.99 37.97
C GLU A 242 18.12 -3.42 38.77
N MET A 243 17.83 -2.60 39.78
CA MET A 243 18.80 -1.98 40.70
C MET A 243 18.34 -2.13 42.15
N ASP A 244 19.17 -2.72 43.01
CA ASP A 244 18.85 -2.92 44.43
C ASP A 244 19.07 -1.65 45.29
N SER A 245 20.19 -0.95 45.10
CA SER A 245 20.52 0.31 45.79
C SER A 245 21.56 1.14 45.02
N PHE A 246 21.51 2.47 45.12
CA PHE A 246 22.53 3.35 44.52
C PHE A 246 23.92 3.14 45.14
N THR A 247 23.99 2.81 46.43
CA THR A 247 25.27 2.53 47.14
C THR A 247 25.91 1.23 46.66
N SER A 248 25.13 0.21 46.29
CA SER A 248 25.66 -1.08 45.80
C SER A 248 26.20 -1.00 44.37
N LEU A 249 25.87 0.07 43.62
CA LEU A 249 26.46 0.34 42.30
C LEU A 249 27.93 0.76 42.37
N ILE A 250 28.33 1.43 43.46
CA ILE A 250 29.65 2.08 43.56
C ILE A 250 30.63 1.24 44.38
N SER A 251 30.16 0.57 45.44
CA SER A 251 31.03 -0.16 46.38
C SER A 251 30.70 -1.64 46.55
N GLY A 252 29.71 -2.15 45.81
CA GLY A 252 29.17 -3.49 46.03
C GLY A 252 28.44 -3.62 47.37
N GLY A 253 28.02 -4.84 47.70
CA GLY A 253 27.37 -5.13 48.98
C GLY A 253 27.08 -6.61 49.16
N ILE A 254 26.91 -7.02 50.41
CA ILE A 254 26.45 -8.36 50.77
C ILE A 254 25.10 -8.21 51.47
N THR A 255 24.11 -9.03 51.09
CA THR A 255 22.83 -9.10 51.81
C THR A 255 22.56 -10.56 52.19
N PHE A 256 21.58 -10.75 53.07
CA PHE A 256 21.14 -12.08 53.46
C PHE A 256 19.65 -12.14 53.75
N GLU A 257 19.13 -13.36 53.80
CA GLU A 257 17.81 -13.69 54.29
C GLU A 257 17.87 -14.96 55.14
N THR A 258 17.05 -14.98 56.17
CA THR A 258 16.93 -16.09 57.14
C THR A 258 15.58 -16.75 56.88
N PHE A 259 15.60 -18.01 56.43
CA PHE A 259 14.40 -18.71 55.95
C PHE A 259 13.62 -19.41 57.06
N ASP A 260 14.29 -19.73 58.17
CA ASP A 260 13.69 -20.35 59.35
C ASP A 260 14.15 -19.63 60.62
N ASP A 261 13.29 -18.79 61.19
CA ASP A 261 13.55 -18.03 62.41
C ASP A 261 13.82 -18.94 63.64
N LYS A 262 13.43 -20.22 63.57
CA LYS A 262 13.60 -21.19 64.67
C LYS A 262 14.91 -22.00 64.57
N ALA A 263 15.68 -21.83 63.50
CA ALA A 263 16.94 -22.54 63.32
C ALA A 263 17.97 -22.15 64.40
N GLN A 264 18.91 -23.07 64.67
CA GLN A 264 19.93 -22.92 65.73
C GLN A 264 20.73 -21.61 65.55
N LYS A 265 20.90 -20.85 66.64
CA LYS A 265 21.77 -19.66 66.69
C LYS A 265 23.22 -20.03 66.39
N ILE A 266 23.96 -19.08 65.83
CA ILE A 266 25.37 -19.26 65.47
C ILE A 266 26.33 -18.64 66.49
N GLU A 267 27.57 -19.12 66.47
CA GLU A 267 28.68 -18.60 67.27
C GLU A 267 29.68 -17.84 66.39
N ASN A 268 30.65 -17.16 67.02
CA ASN A 268 31.72 -16.47 66.31
C ASN A 268 32.54 -17.47 65.45
N ASN A 269 32.90 -17.02 64.24
CA ASN A 269 33.66 -17.72 63.21
C ASN A 269 32.92 -18.87 62.50
N ASN A 270 31.60 -18.93 62.58
CA ASN A 270 30.82 -19.85 61.74
C ASN A 270 31.05 -19.57 60.24
N GLU A 271 30.97 -20.62 59.42
CA GLU A 271 31.16 -20.54 57.97
C GLU A 271 29.83 -20.57 57.22
N PHE A 272 29.68 -19.72 56.19
CA PHE A 272 28.55 -19.70 55.27
C PHE A 272 29.01 -19.62 53.82
N ILE A 273 28.15 -19.99 52.87
CA ILE A 273 28.41 -19.82 51.43
C ILE A 273 27.88 -18.45 50.99
N LEU A 274 28.70 -17.73 50.22
CA LEU A 274 28.29 -16.49 49.55
C LEU A 274 27.92 -16.77 48.10
N TYR A 275 26.62 -16.72 47.81
CA TYR A 275 26.07 -16.93 46.47
C TYR A 275 26.22 -15.68 45.59
N LYS A 276 26.28 -15.89 44.27
CA LYS A 276 26.36 -14.78 43.31
C LYS A 276 25.02 -14.06 43.16
N SER A 277 23.90 -14.79 43.27
CA SER A 277 22.56 -14.21 43.34
C SER A 277 21.56 -15.17 43.98
N ILE A 278 20.46 -14.64 44.52
CA ILE A 278 19.36 -15.44 45.08
C ILE A 278 18.72 -16.41 44.08
N LYS A 279 18.85 -16.17 42.76
CA LYS A 279 18.27 -17.02 41.70
C LYS A 279 18.98 -18.37 41.52
N GLU A 280 20.16 -18.54 42.12
CA GLU A 280 20.95 -19.78 42.08
C GLU A 280 20.52 -20.80 43.15
N VAL A 281 19.61 -20.43 44.05
CA VAL A 281 19.21 -21.30 45.15
C VAL A 281 17.97 -22.12 44.77
N ASP A 282 18.12 -23.46 44.69
CA ASP A 282 17.16 -24.41 44.10
C ASP A 282 16.26 -25.10 45.16
N PHE A 283 15.42 -24.34 45.87
CA PHE A 283 14.63 -24.92 46.98
C PHE A 283 13.36 -25.70 46.58
N ASP A 284 12.77 -25.48 45.40
CA ASP A 284 11.42 -25.98 45.06
C ASP A 284 11.25 -26.51 43.63
N LYS A 285 12.26 -27.21 43.08
CA LYS A 285 12.21 -27.73 41.70
C LYS A 285 12.34 -29.26 41.65
N THR A 286 11.64 -29.88 40.70
CA THR A 286 11.81 -31.28 40.29
C THR A 286 12.47 -31.33 38.91
N ILE A 287 13.14 -32.45 38.59
CA ILE A 287 13.85 -32.63 37.33
C ILE A 287 12.99 -33.43 36.35
N VAL A 288 13.07 -33.06 35.08
CA VAL A 288 12.45 -33.77 33.96
C VAL A 288 13.49 -33.91 32.86
N THR A 289 13.63 -35.11 32.30
CA THR A 289 14.57 -35.45 31.24
C THR A 289 13.80 -35.66 29.94
N PHE A 290 14.16 -34.92 28.89
CA PHE A 290 13.58 -35.07 27.56
C PHE A 290 14.54 -35.78 26.62
N VAL A 291 14.04 -36.77 25.89
CA VAL A 291 14.75 -37.43 24.78
C VAL A 291 14.16 -36.90 23.47
N LEU A 292 15.02 -36.41 22.57
CA LEU A 292 14.62 -35.81 21.30
C LEU A 292 15.58 -36.17 20.16
N ASP A 293 15.05 -36.19 18.94
CA ASP A 293 15.83 -36.43 17.72
C ASP A 293 16.63 -35.20 17.27
N ASN A 294 16.19 -33.99 17.67
CA ASN A 294 16.74 -32.70 17.21
C ASN A 294 16.47 -31.57 18.23
N ALA A 295 17.51 -30.85 18.65
CA ALA A 295 17.43 -29.72 19.59
C ALA A 295 17.14 -28.35 18.95
N LYS A 296 16.95 -28.26 17.62
CA LYS A 296 16.81 -26.97 16.93
C LYS A 296 15.73 -26.09 17.57
N GLY A 297 16.16 -24.90 17.99
CA GLY A 297 15.33 -23.87 18.63
C GLY A 297 15.25 -23.96 20.15
N LEU A 298 15.77 -25.03 20.77
CA LEU A 298 15.87 -25.15 22.23
C LEU A 298 17.15 -24.47 22.74
N GLU A 299 17.04 -23.69 23.80
CA GLU A 299 18.13 -22.94 24.44
C GLU A 299 18.21 -23.24 25.94
N GLU A 300 19.43 -23.52 26.42
CA GLU A 300 19.72 -23.72 27.83
C GLU A 300 19.37 -22.48 28.68
N ASN A 301 18.79 -22.71 29.85
CA ASN A 301 18.31 -21.70 30.79
C ASN A 301 17.26 -20.72 30.24
N ARG A 302 16.79 -20.90 29.01
CA ARG A 302 15.86 -19.98 28.34
C ARG A 302 14.56 -20.65 27.91
N THR A 303 14.61 -21.79 27.23
CA THR A 303 13.40 -22.44 26.70
C THR A 303 12.44 -22.80 27.83
N PRO A 304 11.24 -22.19 27.87
CA PRO A 304 10.30 -22.44 28.94
C PRO A 304 9.47 -23.70 28.68
N ILE A 305 9.10 -24.37 29.75
CA ILE A 305 8.01 -25.34 29.77
C ILE A 305 6.75 -24.58 30.16
N VAL A 306 5.72 -24.66 29.33
CA VAL A 306 4.50 -23.87 29.43
C VAL A 306 3.30 -24.80 29.51
N TYR A 307 2.37 -24.48 30.40
CA TYR A 307 1.06 -25.14 30.46
C TYR A 307 -0.03 -24.08 30.52
N LYS A 308 -0.99 -24.15 29.58
CA LYS A 308 -2.07 -23.16 29.45
C LYS A 308 -1.58 -21.70 29.44
N GLY A 309 -0.43 -21.44 28.82
CA GLY A 309 0.19 -20.11 28.74
C GLY A 309 1.01 -19.68 29.97
N VAL A 310 1.06 -20.49 31.02
CA VAL A 310 1.85 -20.21 32.23
C VAL A 310 3.19 -20.94 32.16
N LYS A 311 4.30 -20.22 32.38
CA LYS A 311 5.64 -20.83 32.53
C LYS A 311 5.69 -21.61 33.85
N ILE A 312 6.03 -22.88 33.76
CA ILE A 312 6.05 -23.82 34.90
C ILE A 312 7.40 -24.52 35.07
N GLY A 313 8.31 -24.35 34.10
CA GLY A 313 9.65 -24.91 34.11
C GLY A 313 10.55 -24.29 33.06
N VAL A 314 11.80 -24.75 32.99
CA VAL A 314 12.81 -24.28 32.03
C VAL A 314 13.83 -25.39 31.75
N ILE A 315 14.30 -25.47 30.51
CA ILE A 315 15.44 -26.32 30.13
C ILE A 315 16.71 -25.80 30.82
N LYS A 316 17.49 -26.71 31.40
CA LYS A 316 18.72 -26.40 32.15
C LYS A 316 19.98 -26.81 31.41
N SER A 317 20.01 -28.01 30.83
CA SER A 317 21.11 -28.47 29.97
C SER A 317 20.57 -29.22 28.76
N ILE A 318 21.35 -29.21 27.68
CA ILE A 318 21.11 -30.01 26.48
C ILE A 318 22.40 -30.74 26.13
N ASP A 319 22.40 -32.05 26.33
CA ASP A 319 23.56 -32.92 26.18
C ASP A 319 23.28 -34.01 25.13
N LEU A 320 24.35 -34.64 24.62
CA LEU A 320 24.26 -35.84 23.79
C LEU A 320 24.57 -37.07 24.64
N ASP A 321 23.75 -38.11 24.52
CA ASP A 321 24.03 -39.42 25.13
C ASP A 321 25.03 -40.23 24.29
N GLU A 322 25.51 -41.35 24.84
CA GLU A 322 26.48 -42.25 24.20
C GLU A 322 25.97 -42.84 22.86
N ASN A 323 24.67 -42.80 22.59
CA ASN A 323 24.01 -43.26 21.37
C ASN A 323 23.70 -42.11 20.38
N ASN A 324 24.28 -40.93 20.57
CA ASN A 324 24.00 -39.71 19.80
C ASN A 324 22.52 -39.23 19.88
N LYS A 325 21.77 -39.63 20.92
CA LYS A 325 20.45 -39.06 21.20
C LYS A 325 20.60 -37.80 22.03
N ILE A 326 19.78 -36.80 21.73
CA ILE A 326 19.81 -35.55 22.50
C ILE A 326 18.98 -35.74 23.76
N ILE A 327 19.61 -35.47 24.90
CA ILE A 327 19.01 -35.47 26.23
C ILE A 327 18.96 -34.03 26.74
N ALA A 328 17.77 -33.47 26.90
CA ALA A 328 17.59 -32.16 27.52
C ALA A 328 17.07 -32.32 28.96
N LYS A 329 17.83 -31.87 29.95
CA LYS A 329 17.37 -31.83 31.35
C LYS A 329 16.68 -30.51 31.63
N ALA A 330 15.52 -30.57 32.25
CA ALA A 330 14.72 -29.42 32.61
C ALA A 330 14.35 -29.45 34.09
N THR A 331 14.11 -28.26 34.64
CA THR A 331 13.57 -28.10 35.99
C THR A 331 12.12 -27.62 35.91
N LEU A 332 11.24 -28.27 36.65
CA LEU A 332 9.82 -27.93 36.79
C LEU A 332 9.54 -27.52 38.24
N GLU A 333 8.66 -26.56 38.49
CA GLU A 333 8.31 -26.22 39.89
C GLU A 333 7.63 -27.42 40.57
N LYS A 334 7.97 -27.69 41.84
CA LYS A 334 7.53 -28.88 42.59
C LYS A 334 6.01 -29.06 42.65
N LYS A 335 5.25 -27.95 42.66
CA LYS A 335 3.77 -27.95 42.61
C LYS A 335 3.18 -28.52 41.30
N PHE A 336 3.99 -28.61 40.24
CA PHE A 336 3.61 -29.20 38.95
C PHE A 336 4.14 -30.63 38.75
N SER A 337 4.71 -31.25 39.78
CA SER A 337 5.18 -32.65 39.75
C SER A 337 4.12 -33.66 39.32
N LYS A 338 2.82 -33.31 39.41
CA LYS A 338 1.72 -34.12 38.87
C LYS A 338 1.83 -34.40 37.36
N PHE A 339 2.59 -33.60 36.59
CA PHE A 339 2.84 -33.82 35.16
C PHE A 339 3.98 -34.81 34.89
N ASN A 340 4.72 -35.23 35.92
CA ASN A 340 5.75 -36.27 35.81
C ASN A 340 5.09 -37.65 35.83
N ASN A 341 4.25 -37.96 34.84
CA ASN A 341 3.58 -39.24 34.71
C ASN A 341 3.54 -39.73 33.26
N GLU A 342 3.52 -41.05 33.04
CA GLU A 342 3.60 -41.68 31.71
C GLU A 342 2.52 -41.23 30.71
N GLY A 343 1.36 -40.78 31.19
CA GLY A 343 0.28 -40.29 30.32
C GLY A 343 0.51 -38.89 29.76
N THR A 344 1.42 -38.12 30.36
CA THR A 344 1.67 -36.72 29.99
C THR A 344 2.52 -36.64 28.73
N LYS A 345 2.09 -35.81 27.77
CA LYS A 345 2.80 -35.59 26.51
C LYS A 345 3.37 -34.19 26.45
N TYR A 346 4.65 -34.11 26.10
CA TYR A 346 5.37 -32.87 25.88
C TYR A 346 5.59 -32.70 24.38
N HIS A 347 5.30 -31.51 23.86
CA HIS A 347 5.56 -31.19 22.46
C HIS A 347 6.16 -29.80 22.30
N LYS A 348 7.10 -29.70 21.36
CA LYS A 348 7.78 -28.47 21.01
C LYS A 348 6.85 -27.60 20.16
N VAL A 349 6.65 -26.36 20.58
CA VAL A 349 5.87 -25.36 19.85
C VAL A 349 6.81 -24.35 19.22
N ASP A 350 6.79 -24.29 17.89
CA ASP A 350 7.62 -23.43 17.05
C ASP A 350 6.73 -22.67 16.04
N ALA A 351 7.25 -21.60 15.47
CA ALA A 351 6.55 -20.76 14.51
C ALA A 351 6.30 -21.57 13.23
N LYS A 352 5.04 -21.65 12.81
CA LYS A 352 4.69 -22.19 11.50
C LYS A 352 4.21 -21.06 10.61
N ILE A 353 5.03 -20.72 9.62
CA ILE A 353 4.72 -19.76 8.59
C ILE A 353 4.58 -20.54 7.28
N ASP A 354 3.35 -20.73 6.84
CA ASP A 354 3.06 -21.14 5.48
C ASP A 354 2.13 -20.11 4.82
N LEU A 355 2.03 -20.13 3.49
CA LEU A 355 1.24 -19.14 2.71
C LEU A 355 -0.25 -19.12 3.08
N THR A 356 -0.75 -20.12 3.81
CA THR A 356 -2.17 -20.29 4.14
C THR A 356 -2.49 -20.18 5.62
N GLN A 357 -1.52 -20.46 6.48
CA GLN A 357 -1.65 -20.53 7.92
C GLN A 357 -0.38 -20.03 8.58
N ILE A 358 -0.57 -19.03 9.43
CA ILE A 358 0.46 -18.55 10.33
C ILE A 358 0.03 -18.94 11.74
N LYS A 359 0.80 -19.83 12.38
CA LYS A 359 0.52 -20.34 13.72
C LYS A 359 1.71 -20.11 14.64
N ASN A 360 1.41 -19.88 15.92
CA ASN A 360 2.38 -19.70 17.00
C ASN A 360 3.38 -18.55 16.74
N LEU A 361 2.91 -17.43 16.18
CA LEU A 361 3.76 -16.24 15.91
C LEU A 361 4.44 -15.68 17.15
N ASP A 362 3.85 -15.90 18.32
CA ASP A 362 4.43 -15.52 19.60
C ASP A 362 5.81 -16.15 19.81
N THR A 363 6.09 -17.31 19.20
CA THR A 363 7.42 -17.95 19.23
C THR A 363 8.49 -17.20 18.43
N LEU A 364 8.12 -16.34 17.47
CA LEU A 364 9.11 -15.48 16.78
C LEU A 364 9.70 -14.43 17.72
N ILE A 365 8.95 -14.02 18.75
CA ILE A 365 9.36 -12.99 19.70
C ILE A 365 9.90 -13.63 20.99
N HIS A 366 9.24 -14.69 21.48
CA HIS A 366 9.57 -15.32 22.76
C HIS A 366 10.51 -16.53 22.63
N GLY A 367 10.79 -16.97 21.40
CA GLY A 367 11.48 -18.22 21.12
C GLY A 367 10.57 -19.45 21.22
N VAL A 368 11.14 -20.60 20.88
CA VAL A 368 10.48 -21.91 20.99
C VAL A 368 10.20 -22.26 22.46
N TYR A 369 9.07 -22.89 22.73
CA TYR A 369 8.72 -23.39 24.06
C TYR A 369 8.18 -24.83 24.01
N ILE A 370 8.19 -25.50 25.16
CA ILE A 370 7.63 -26.85 25.32
C ILE A 370 6.25 -26.73 25.93
N ASN A 371 5.23 -27.28 25.28
CA ASN A 371 3.87 -27.29 25.79
C ASN A 371 3.48 -28.68 26.34
N ILE A 372 2.64 -28.69 27.36
CA ILE A 372 2.19 -29.91 28.04
C ILE A 372 0.74 -30.25 27.69
N ILE A 373 0.51 -31.51 27.34
CA ILE A 373 -0.81 -32.14 27.31
C ILE A 373 -0.88 -33.11 28.50
N PRO A 374 -1.61 -32.78 29.58
CA PRO A 374 -1.68 -33.61 30.77
C PRO A 374 -2.26 -34.99 30.47
N GLY A 375 -1.73 -36.01 31.13
CA GLY A 375 -2.33 -37.33 31.18
C GLY A 375 -2.28 -37.92 32.59
N VAL A 376 -2.66 -39.19 32.68
CA VAL A 376 -2.66 -40.00 33.91
C VAL A 376 -1.80 -41.24 33.70
N GLY A 377 -1.06 -41.64 34.72
CA GLY A 377 -0.15 -42.79 34.65
C GLY A 377 0.76 -42.88 35.87
N LYS A 378 1.69 -43.84 35.86
CA LYS A 378 2.73 -43.95 36.89
C LYS A 378 3.71 -42.80 36.79
N TYR A 379 4.38 -42.49 37.90
CA TYR A 379 5.39 -41.44 37.93
C TYR A 379 6.55 -41.77 36.99
N THR A 380 6.94 -40.81 36.15
CA THR A 380 8.15 -40.88 35.32
C THR A 380 8.73 -39.48 35.16
N ASP A 381 10.05 -39.39 35.14
CA ASP A 381 10.79 -38.15 34.89
C ASP A 381 11.36 -38.09 33.48
N THR A 382 11.22 -39.15 32.67
CA THR A 382 11.82 -39.25 31.34
C THR A 382 10.73 -39.28 30.27
N PHE A 383 10.83 -38.37 29.28
CA PHE A 383 9.80 -38.15 28.26
C PHE A 383 10.39 -38.00 26.86
N THR A 384 9.68 -38.47 25.83
CA THR A 384 10.00 -38.13 24.44
C THR A 384 9.34 -36.80 24.06
N LEU A 385 10.11 -35.86 23.50
CA LEU A 385 9.59 -34.57 23.04
C LEU A 385 9.13 -34.65 21.57
N TYR A 386 7.85 -34.42 21.30
CA TYR A 386 7.29 -34.47 19.93
C TYR A 386 7.35 -33.10 19.22
N ASP A 387 7.46 -33.10 17.88
CA ASP A 387 7.35 -31.89 17.06
C ASP A 387 5.88 -31.63 16.65
N SER A 388 5.43 -30.38 16.67
CA SER A 388 4.03 -29.97 16.37
C SER A 388 3.54 -30.41 14.97
N ASN A 389 4.46 -30.71 14.04
CA ASN A 389 4.12 -31.05 12.66
C ASN A 389 3.51 -32.44 12.45
N LYS A 390 3.59 -33.37 13.42
CA LYS A 390 2.94 -34.69 13.31
C LYS A 390 1.54 -34.65 13.94
N SER A 391 0.52 -34.32 13.14
CA SER A 391 -0.89 -34.37 13.56
C SER A 391 -1.26 -35.75 14.11
N ILE A 392 -1.76 -35.78 15.33
CA ILE A 392 -1.98 -36.98 16.17
C ILE A 392 -3.30 -37.73 15.78
N MET A 393 -4.05 -37.27 14.78
CA MET A 393 -5.34 -37.87 14.40
C MET A 393 -5.37 -38.47 12.99
N LYS A 394 -5.50 -39.80 12.88
CA LYS A 394 -5.73 -40.53 11.61
C LYS A 394 -7.18 -40.31 11.12
N LYS A 395 -7.38 -39.54 10.05
CA LYS A 395 -8.70 -39.40 9.37
C LYS A 395 -9.02 -40.63 8.51
N LYS A 396 -10.27 -41.10 8.49
CA LYS A 396 -10.77 -42.17 7.60
C LYS A 396 -10.91 -41.65 6.15
N ILE A 397 -10.51 -42.45 5.16
CA ILE A 397 -10.33 -42.05 3.74
C ILE A 397 -10.87 -43.10 2.74
N ILE A 398 -11.14 -42.68 1.50
CA ILE A 398 -11.55 -43.50 0.34
C ILE A 398 -10.56 -43.30 -0.81
N ASP A 399 -10.06 -44.39 -1.41
CA ASP A 399 -9.14 -44.34 -2.55
C ASP A 399 -9.88 -44.24 -3.90
N ILE A 400 -9.48 -43.27 -4.74
CA ILE A 400 -9.90 -43.15 -6.15
C ILE A 400 -8.69 -43.05 -7.07
N SER A 401 -8.88 -43.38 -8.34
CA SER A 401 -7.84 -43.30 -9.36
C SER A 401 -8.28 -42.41 -10.52
N ILE A 402 -7.48 -41.39 -10.83
CA ILE A 402 -7.78 -40.38 -11.84
C ILE A 402 -6.71 -40.47 -12.93
N LYS A 403 -7.13 -40.69 -14.17
CA LYS A 403 -6.27 -40.79 -15.34
C LYS A 403 -6.11 -39.42 -15.98
N SER A 404 -4.90 -39.09 -16.41
CA SER A 404 -4.61 -37.81 -17.08
C SER A 404 -3.50 -37.96 -18.11
N ASP A 405 -3.46 -37.07 -19.10
CA ASP A 405 -2.36 -37.00 -20.08
C ASP A 405 -1.14 -36.24 -19.52
N LYS A 406 -1.35 -35.36 -18.53
CA LYS A 406 -0.30 -34.54 -17.89
C LYS A 406 -0.51 -34.50 -16.37
N LEU A 407 0.56 -34.20 -15.62
CA LEU A 407 0.48 -34.11 -14.16
C LEU A 407 -0.09 -32.77 -13.67
N TYR A 408 -0.08 -31.73 -14.50
CA TYR A 408 -0.56 -30.37 -14.17
C TYR A 408 -0.09 -29.86 -12.80
N ASN A 409 1.23 -29.89 -12.53
CA ASN A 409 1.85 -29.45 -11.27
C ASN A 409 1.27 -30.09 -9.99
N LEU A 410 0.58 -31.24 -10.10
CA LEU A 410 0.09 -31.98 -8.95
C LEU A 410 1.25 -32.66 -8.21
N LYS A 411 1.29 -32.49 -6.90
CA LYS A 411 2.27 -33.05 -5.97
C LYS A 411 1.57 -34.01 -5.01
N ASN A 412 2.36 -34.83 -4.31
CA ASN A 412 1.81 -35.62 -3.20
C ASN A 412 1.32 -34.66 -2.11
N GLY A 413 0.06 -34.79 -1.71
CA GLY A 413 -0.63 -33.88 -0.81
C GLY A 413 -1.40 -32.74 -1.49
N SER A 414 -1.37 -32.58 -2.83
CA SER A 414 -2.22 -31.62 -3.55
C SER A 414 -3.68 -31.84 -3.18
N LYS A 415 -4.40 -30.74 -2.91
CA LYS A 415 -5.77 -30.83 -2.39
C LYS A 415 -6.79 -31.03 -3.50
N ILE A 416 -7.87 -31.72 -3.15
CA ILE A 416 -9.04 -31.90 -4.03
C ILE A 416 -10.18 -31.05 -3.48
N TYR A 417 -10.82 -30.29 -4.36
CA TYR A 417 -11.84 -29.30 -4.00
C TYR A 417 -13.18 -29.56 -4.68
N TYR A 418 -14.25 -29.28 -3.95
CA TYR A 418 -15.60 -29.11 -4.50
C TYR A 418 -16.15 -27.78 -4.00
N LYS A 419 -16.51 -26.87 -4.91
CA LYS A 419 -16.98 -25.51 -4.56
C LYS A 419 -16.08 -24.81 -3.52
N ASN A 420 -14.76 -24.88 -3.72
CA ASN A 420 -13.72 -24.35 -2.82
C ASN A 420 -13.62 -25.00 -1.42
N ILE A 421 -14.34 -26.10 -1.16
CA ILE A 421 -14.20 -26.87 0.08
C ILE A 421 -13.23 -28.02 -0.19
N GLN A 422 -12.21 -28.19 0.67
CA GLN A 422 -11.29 -29.32 0.57
C GLN A 422 -12.03 -30.61 0.94
N VAL A 423 -12.13 -31.52 -0.03
CA VAL A 423 -12.79 -32.82 0.12
C VAL A 423 -11.82 -34.00 0.10
N GLY A 424 -10.57 -33.79 -0.30
CA GLY A 424 -9.58 -34.85 -0.40
C GLY A 424 -8.16 -34.34 -0.67
N PHE A 425 -7.26 -35.27 -0.98
CA PHE A 425 -5.87 -34.99 -1.33
C PHE A 425 -5.27 -36.09 -2.24
N VAL A 426 -4.29 -35.72 -3.05
CA VAL A 426 -3.51 -36.63 -3.88
C VAL A 426 -2.56 -37.43 -2.99
N LYS A 427 -2.61 -38.75 -3.10
CA LYS A 427 -1.74 -39.69 -2.37
C LYS A 427 -0.42 -39.90 -3.11
N SER A 428 -0.52 -40.24 -4.38
CA SER A 428 0.62 -40.54 -5.26
C SER A 428 0.23 -40.42 -6.72
N HIS A 429 1.22 -40.40 -7.60
CA HIS A 429 1.04 -40.44 -9.06
C HIS A 429 2.09 -41.36 -9.69
N GLN A 430 1.73 -42.06 -10.75
CA GLN A 430 2.61 -42.97 -11.48
C GLN A 430 2.20 -43.03 -12.96
N PHE A 431 3.13 -43.37 -13.86
CA PHE A 431 2.77 -43.63 -15.26
C PHE A 431 1.98 -44.93 -15.39
N THR A 432 1.11 -45.01 -16.39
CA THR A 432 0.53 -46.29 -16.84
C THR A 432 1.62 -47.15 -17.49
N LYS A 433 1.41 -48.49 -17.53
CA LYS A 433 2.41 -49.43 -18.05
C LYS A 433 2.81 -49.18 -19.51
N ASP A 434 1.91 -48.58 -20.29
CA ASP A 434 2.11 -48.19 -21.69
C ASP A 434 2.68 -46.76 -21.85
N LEU A 435 2.96 -46.05 -20.76
CA LEU A 435 3.45 -44.67 -20.70
C LEU A 435 2.57 -43.60 -21.38
N ASN A 436 1.40 -43.97 -21.90
CA ASN A 436 0.50 -43.05 -22.59
C ASN A 436 -0.19 -42.07 -21.63
N HIS A 437 -0.31 -42.41 -20.35
CA HIS A 437 -1.04 -41.61 -19.38
C HIS A 437 -0.44 -41.68 -17.97
N ILE A 438 -0.89 -40.78 -17.11
CA ILE A 438 -0.55 -40.71 -15.69
C ILE A 438 -1.76 -41.15 -14.88
N LEU A 439 -1.52 -42.04 -13.92
CA LEU A 439 -2.49 -42.50 -12.93
C LEU A 439 -2.24 -41.76 -11.61
N ILE A 440 -3.18 -40.91 -11.23
CA ILE A 440 -3.17 -40.14 -9.99
C ILE A 440 -4.04 -40.88 -8.97
N ASN A 441 -3.43 -41.39 -7.91
CA ASN A 441 -4.14 -42.01 -6.80
C ASN A 441 -4.45 -40.94 -5.76
N ALA A 442 -5.72 -40.82 -5.38
CA ALA A 442 -6.18 -39.79 -4.47
C ALA A 442 -7.05 -40.36 -3.34
N HIS A 443 -7.01 -39.69 -2.20
CA HIS A 443 -7.86 -39.96 -1.05
C HIS A 443 -8.97 -38.90 -0.98
N ILE A 444 -10.22 -39.35 -0.86
CA ILE A 444 -11.38 -38.52 -0.54
C ILE A 444 -11.77 -38.80 0.91
N ASN A 445 -12.07 -37.76 1.69
CA ASN A 445 -12.55 -37.96 3.06
C ASN A 445 -13.90 -38.69 3.02
N VAL A 446 -14.12 -39.63 3.95
CA VAL A 446 -15.34 -40.46 3.98
C VAL A 446 -16.62 -39.62 4.08
N GLU A 447 -16.58 -38.46 4.74
CA GLU A 447 -17.70 -37.52 4.83
C GLU A 447 -18.19 -37.01 3.45
N TYR A 448 -17.31 -36.97 2.44
CA TYR A 448 -17.59 -36.47 1.09
C TYR A 448 -17.76 -37.59 0.05
N GLN A 449 -17.90 -38.84 0.47
CA GLN A 449 -18.00 -39.99 -0.44
C GLN A 449 -19.13 -39.87 -1.48
N HIS A 450 -20.21 -39.16 -1.13
CA HIS A 450 -21.39 -38.97 -1.97
C HIS A 450 -21.13 -38.09 -3.21
N LEU A 451 -20.02 -37.35 -3.24
CA LEU A 451 -19.59 -36.53 -4.38
C LEU A 451 -18.94 -37.36 -5.50
N ILE A 452 -18.70 -38.64 -5.26
CA ILE A 452 -17.99 -39.53 -6.18
C ILE A 452 -18.97 -40.53 -6.81
N ASN A 453 -19.27 -40.35 -8.09
CA ASN A 453 -20.18 -41.18 -8.90
C ASN A 453 -19.75 -41.27 -10.37
N ASP A 454 -20.48 -42.01 -11.20
CA ASP A 454 -20.18 -42.23 -12.63
C ASP A 454 -20.22 -40.96 -13.52
N LYS A 455 -20.81 -39.87 -13.02
CA LYS A 455 -20.87 -38.56 -13.70
C LYS A 455 -19.96 -37.51 -13.07
N THR A 456 -19.11 -37.90 -12.13
CA THR A 456 -18.17 -36.98 -11.49
C THR A 456 -17.01 -36.71 -12.44
N LEU A 457 -16.78 -35.42 -12.72
CA LEU A 457 -15.72 -34.98 -13.61
C LEU A 457 -14.68 -34.20 -12.79
N PHE A 458 -13.39 -34.40 -13.11
CA PHE A 458 -12.29 -33.74 -12.44
C PHE A 458 -11.57 -32.83 -13.41
N TYR A 459 -11.13 -31.67 -12.95
CA TYR A 459 -10.34 -30.74 -13.75
C TYR A 459 -9.15 -30.23 -12.93
N SER A 460 -8.06 -29.90 -13.61
CA SER A 460 -6.93 -29.25 -12.97
C SER A 460 -7.29 -27.80 -12.65
N ILE A 461 -6.99 -27.39 -11.41
CA ILE A 461 -7.01 -25.99 -10.98
C ILE A 461 -5.57 -25.43 -10.84
N SER A 462 -4.57 -26.22 -11.23
CA SER A 462 -3.16 -25.91 -11.09
C SER A 462 -2.57 -25.13 -12.27
N ASN A 463 -3.31 -24.97 -13.37
CA ASN A 463 -2.73 -24.47 -14.62
C ASN A 463 -2.62 -22.94 -14.63
N THR A 464 -1.44 -22.44 -14.95
CA THR A 464 -1.07 -21.02 -14.96
C THR A 464 -0.77 -20.49 -16.36
N LEU A 465 -0.98 -21.30 -17.40
CA LEU A 465 -0.84 -20.84 -18.78
C LEU A 465 -1.96 -19.87 -19.13
N ILE A 466 -1.71 -18.61 -18.79
CA ILE A 466 -2.38 -17.45 -19.36
C ILE A 466 -1.91 -17.35 -20.82
N GLU A 467 -2.46 -18.18 -21.70
CA GLU A 467 -2.34 -17.93 -23.13
C GLU A 467 -3.30 -16.79 -23.49
N SER A 468 -2.77 -15.56 -23.46
CA SER A 468 -3.46 -14.35 -23.91
C SER A 468 -3.56 -14.30 -25.44
N LYS A 469 -4.16 -15.32 -26.07
CA LYS A 469 -4.49 -15.27 -27.51
C LYS A 469 -5.73 -14.43 -27.80
N ASN A 470 -6.57 -14.13 -26.80
CA ASN A 470 -7.93 -13.62 -27.02
C ASN A 470 -8.45 -12.62 -25.96
N LEU A 471 -7.61 -12.02 -25.11
CA LEU A 471 -8.01 -11.05 -24.05
C LEU A 471 -9.11 -11.52 -23.06
N ASP A 472 -9.57 -12.78 -23.12
CA ASP A 472 -10.55 -13.36 -22.18
C ASP A 472 -9.80 -13.95 -20.97
N LEU A 473 -9.31 -13.05 -20.11
CA LEU A 473 -8.62 -13.38 -18.86
C LEU A 473 -9.63 -13.84 -17.80
N LYS A 474 -10.05 -15.10 -17.87
CA LYS A 474 -10.81 -15.74 -16.79
C LYS A 474 -9.85 -16.44 -15.84
N VAL A 475 -9.37 -15.69 -14.86
CA VAL A 475 -8.55 -16.26 -13.78
C VAL A 475 -9.50 -16.78 -12.70
N ASN A 476 -9.74 -18.10 -12.70
CA ASN A 476 -10.50 -18.75 -11.64
C ASN A 476 -9.60 -18.89 -10.39
N PHE A 477 -9.58 -17.87 -9.53
CA PHE A 477 -8.84 -17.94 -8.27
C PHE A 477 -9.63 -18.73 -7.22
N GLU A 478 -9.55 -20.06 -7.28
CA GLU A 478 -10.00 -20.96 -6.20
C GLU A 478 -8.94 -21.02 -5.07
N GLY A 479 -8.49 -19.85 -4.60
CA GLY A 479 -7.40 -19.70 -3.62
C GLY A 479 -5.98 -19.73 -4.22
N ILE A 480 -4.98 -19.33 -3.42
CA ILE A 480 -3.56 -19.27 -3.84
C ILE A 480 -2.83 -20.62 -3.72
N ASP A 481 -3.35 -21.52 -2.89
CA ASP A 481 -2.73 -22.82 -2.62
C ASP A 481 -2.67 -23.75 -3.85
N PRO A 482 -3.73 -23.88 -4.67
CA PRO A 482 -3.68 -24.71 -5.88
C PRO A 482 -2.68 -24.22 -6.94
N PHE A 483 -2.36 -22.92 -6.97
CA PHE A 483 -1.38 -22.34 -7.90
C PHE A 483 0.03 -22.85 -7.62
N ILE A 484 0.39 -23.01 -6.35
CA ILE A 484 1.76 -23.33 -5.90
C ILE A 484 1.93 -24.84 -5.68
N ASN A 485 0.91 -25.44 -5.05
CA ASN A 485 0.94 -26.84 -4.61
C ASN A 485 0.18 -27.78 -5.55
N GLY A 486 -0.45 -27.24 -6.59
CA GLY A 486 -1.35 -28.00 -7.46
C GLY A 486 -2.66 -28.34 -6.77
N GLY A 487 -3.73 -28.45 -7.53
CA GLY A 487 -5.01 -28.90 -7.02
C GLY A 487 -5.90 -29.52 -8.10
N ILE A 488 -6.89 -30.26 -7.64
CA ILE A 488 -7.92 -30.85 -8.49
C ILE A 488 -9.27 -30.29 -8.07
N GLY A 489 -9.98 -29.66 -9.01
CA GLY A 489 -11.38 -29.34 -8.85
C GLY A 489 -12.25 -30.53 -9.29
N LEU A 490 -13.40 -30.72 -8.65
CA LEU A 490 -14.40 -31.69 -9.08
C LEU A 490 -15.73 -31.01 -9.36
N GLU A 491 -16.42 -31.48 -10.40
CA GLU A 491 -17.77 -31.07 -10.76
C GLU A 491 -18.72 -32.25 -10.58
N TYR A 492 -19.77 -32.02 -9.80
CA TYR A 492 -20.73 -33.05 -9.42
C TYR A 492 -22.02 -32.92 -10.22
N THR A 493 -22.46 -34.04 -10.82
CA THR A 493 -23.80 -34.19 -11.38
C THR A 493 -24.48 -35.37 -10.70
N LYS A 494 -25.74 -35.20 -10.28
CA LYS A 494 -26.50 -36.26 -9.60
C LYS A 494 -26.68 -37.47 -10.53
N SER A 495 -26.38 -38.66 -10.01
CA SER A 495 -26.55 -39.94 -10.70
C SER A 495 -26.92 -41.02 -9.69
N ASN A 496 -27.81 -41.93 -10.10
CA ASN A 496 -28.26 -43.06 -9.27
C ASN A 496 -27.43 -44.33 -9.47
N LYS A 497 -26.44 -44.31 -10.39
CA LYS A 497 -25.56 -45.45 -10.64
C LYS A 497 -24.30 -45.31 -9.79
N LYS A 498 -24.04 -46.27 -8.90
CA LYS A 498 -22.73 -46.41 -8.24
C LYS A 498 -21.71 -46.83 -9.30
N SER A 499 -20.63 -46.06 -9.47
CA SER A 499 -19.63 -46.39 -10.48
C SER A 499 -18.93 -47.71 -10.10
N PRO A 500 -18.88 -48.71 -11.00
CA PRO A 500 -18.24 -49.99 -10.72
C PRO A 500 -16.70 -49.95 -10.86
N LYS A 501 -16.11 -48.83 -11.30
CA LYS A 501 -14.66 -48.64 -11.40
C LYS A 501 -14.31 -47.22 -10.95
N ASN A 502 -13.48 -47.07 -9.92
CA ASN A 502 -12.92 -45.80 -9.44
C ASN A 502 -11.91 -45.20 -10.43
N ARG A 503 -12.27 -45.10 -11.71
CA ARG A 503 -11.42 -44.58 -12.79
C ARG A 503 -12.08 -43.34 -13.37
N TYR A 504 -11.46 -42.19 -13.15
CA TYR A 504 -11.92 -40.89 -13.61
C TYR A 504 -10.94 -40.28 -14.61
N TRP A 505 -11.36 -39.22 -15.30
CA TRP A 505 -10.50 -38.43 -16.17
C TRP A 505 -10.26 -37.04 -15.59
N LEU A 506 -9.02 -36.54 -15.71
CA LEU A 506 -8.64 -35.18 -15.32
C LEU A 506 -8.52 -34.29 -16.56
N TYR A 507 -9.47 -33.37 -16.72
CA TYR A 507 -9.45 -32.34 -17.76
C TYR A 507 -8.44 -31.23 -17.45
N GLU A 508 -7.91 -30.60 -18.49
CA GLU A 508 -6.88 -29.55 -18.37
C GLU A 508 -7.39 -28.30 -17.63
N SER A 509 -8.64 -27.90 -17.89
CA SER A 509 -9.26 -26.75 -17.22
C SER A 509 -10.77 -26.93 -17.03
N LEU A 510 -11.37 -26.04 -16.22
CA LEU A 510 -12.83 -25.94 -16.13
C LEU A 510 -13.47 -25.62 -17.48
N ILE A 511 -12.80 -24.83 -18.34
CA ILE A 511 -13.32 -24.46 -19.66
C ILE A 511 -13.41 -25.69 -20.57
N ASP A 512 -12.39 -26.54 -20.57
CA ASP A 512 -12.38 -27.77 -21.36
C ASP A 512 -13.45 -28.75 -20.86
N LEU A 513 -13.59 -28.87 -19.54
CA LEU A 513 -14.66 -29.65 -18.93
C LEU A 513 -16.05 -29.13 -19.34
N LEU A 514 -16.26 -27.80 -19.30
CA LEU A 514 -17.53 -27.17 -19.70
C LEU A 514 -17.79 -27.30 -21.21
N ALA A 515 -16.77 -27.23 -22.07
CA ALA A 515 -16.91 -27.45 -23.50
C ALA A 515 -17.38 -28.88 -23.81
N VAL A 516 -16.83 -29.88 -23.09
CA VAL A 516 -17.30 -31.27 -23.16
C VAL A 516 -18.75 -31.36 -22.67
N LYS A 517 -19.09 -30.75 -21.53
CA LYS A 517 -20.47 -30.69 -21.00
C LYS A 517 -21.45 -30.05 -21.99
N GLN A 518 -21.01 -29.00 -22.71
CA GLN A 518 -21.81 -28.28 -23.71
C GLN A 518 -22.00 -29.07 -25.01
N LYS A 519 -21.01 -29.85 -25.46
CA LYS A 519 -21.15 -30.74 -26.62
C LYS A 519 -22.26 -31.79 -26.46
N TYR A 520 -22.54 -32.18 -25.21
CA TYR A 520 -23.63 -33.08 -24.85
C TYR A 520 -24.91 -32.36 -24.40
N SER A 521 -25.00 -31.03 -24.58
CA SER A 521 -26.22 -30.27 -24.30
C SER A 521 -27.31 -30.53 -25.35
N GLU A 522 -28.58 -30.47 -24.91
CA GLU A 522 -29.72 -30.67 -25.80
C GLU A 522 -29.98 -29.42 -26.66
N GLY A 523 -30.15 -29.57 -27.99
CA GLY A 523 -30.41 -28.47 -28.92
C GLY A 523 -30.71 -28.92 -30.36
N ILE A 524 -30.83 -27.97 -31.30
CA ILE A 524 -31.03 -28.25 -32.73
C ILE A 524 -29.84 -27.76 -33.57
N ARG A 525 -29.59 -28.45 -34.68
CA ARG A 525 -28.54 -28.10 -35.65
C ARG A 525 -29.14 -27.66 -36.97
N ILE A 526 -28.68 -26.54 -37.50
CA ILE A 526 -29.18 -25.93 -38.74
C ILE A 526 -28.03 -25.74 -39.71
N LYS A 527 -28.17 -26.26 -40.94
CA LYS A 527 -27.24 -25.99 -42.03
C LYS A 527 -27.60 -24.68 -42.72
N ILE A 528 -26.64 -23.77 -42.83
CA ILE A 528 -26.81 -22.47 -43.51
C ILE A 528 -25.81 -22.31 -44.65
N GLN A 529 -26.29 -21.86 -45.81
CA GLN A 529 -25.45 -21.57 -46.97
C GLN A 529 -24.61 -20.31 -46.71
N THR A 530 -23.33 -20.35 -47.04
CA THR A 530 -22.39 -19.23 -46.87
C THR A 530 -21.75 -18.84 -48.21
N LYS A 531 -20.99 -17.74 -48.24
CA LYS A 531 -20.17 -17.32 -49.38
C LYS A 531 -18.69 -17.33 -48.97
N GLY A 532 -17.91 -18.25 -49.52
CA GLY A 532 -16.43 -18.29 -49.41
C GLY A 532 -15.86 -18.05 -48.00
N SER A 533 -14.65 -17.47 -47.96
CA SER A 533 -14.01 -17.04 -46.72
C SER A 533 -14.82 -15.91 -46.07
N LEU A 534 -15.32 -16.15 -44.87
CA LEU A 534 -16.04 -15.17 -44.05
C LEU A 534 -15.20 -14.85 -42.80
N PRO A 535 -15.29 -13.63 -42.24
CA PRO A 535 -14.64 -13.26 -40.98
C PRO A 535 -15.41 -13.84 -39.77
N LEU A 536 -15.65 -15.14 -39.80
CA LEU A 536 -16.36 -15.89 -38.77
C LEU A 536 -15.56 -17.14 -38.42
N SER A 537 -15.52 -17.50 -37.13
CA SER A 537 -14.84 -18.71 -36.66
C SER A 537 -15.80 -19.64 -35.91
N GLU A 538 -15.35 -20.87 -35.64
CA GLU A 538 -16.09 -21.81 -34.80
C GLU A 538 -16.34 -21.19 -33.41
N ASN A 539 -17.48 -21.53 -32.81
CA ASN A 539 -18.02 -20.92 -31.59
C ASN A 539 -18.37 -19.43 -31.68
N ALA A 540 -18.44 -18.84 -32.88
CA ALA A 540 -19.01 -17.49 -33.05
C ALA A 540 -20.47 -17.47 -32.57
N PRO A 541 -20.88 -16.47 -31.74
CA PRO A 541 -22.22 -16.43 -31.19
C PRO A 541 -23.28 -16.07 -32.23
N ILE A 542 -24.48 -16.62 -32.02
CA ILE A 542 -25.69 -16.29 -32.77
C ILE A 542 -26.60 -15.49 -31.85
N TYR A 543 -26.97 -14.29 -32.28
CA TYR A 543 -27.82 -13.37 -31.52
C TYR A 543 -29.20 -13.22 -32.13
N HIS A 544 -30.22 -13.11 -31.29
CA HIS A 544 -31.54 -12.61 -31.66
C HIS A 544 -31.94 -11.52 -30.67
N ARG A 545 -32.25 -10.31 -31.15
CA ARG A 545 -32.61 -9.15 -30.30
C ARG A 545 -31.62 -8.92 -29.14
N ASN A 546 -30.32 -9.03 -29.42
CA ASN A 546 -29.21 -8.90 -28.46
C ASN A 546 -29.06 -10.05 -27.43
N THR A 547 -29.86 -11.11 -27.52
CA THR A 547 -29.73 -12.33 -26.70
C THR A 547 -28.97 -13.41 -27.45
N LYS A 548 -27.96 -14.03 -26.83
CA LYS A 548 -27.24 -15.17 -27.41
C LYS A 548 -28.15 -16.39 -27.37
N ILE A 549 -28.42 -16.98 -28.52
CA ILE A 549 -29.34 -18.13 -28.66
C ILE A 549 -28.64 -19.41 -29.12
N GLY A 550 -27.36 -19.31 -29.45
CA GLY A 550 -26.59 -20.39 -30.02
C GLY A 550 -25.20 -19.95 -30.48
N PHE A 551 -24.55 -20.82 -31.25
CA PHE A 551 -23.22 -20.57 -31.80
C PHE A 551 -22.98 -21.37 -33.08
N ILE A 552 -21.94 -21.03 -33.82
CA ILE A 552 -21.48 -21.81 -34.97
C ILE A 552 -20.73 -23.04 -34.47
N GLU A 553 -21.26 -24.23 -34.72
CA GLU A 553 -20.65 -25.50 -34.32
C GLU A 553 -19.49 -25.87 -35.24
N GLN A 554 -19.63 -25.63 -36.54
CA GLN A 554 -18.61 -25.98 -37.54
C GLN A 554 -18.75 -25.15 -38.81
N PHE A 555 -17.62 -24.82 -39.44
CA PHE A 555 -17.55 -24.34 -40.82
C PHE A 555 -17.08 -25.44 -41.76
N VAL A 556 -17.77 -25.61 -42.88
CA VAL A 556 -17.40 -26.57 -43.92
C VAL A 556 -17.22 -25.83 -45.24
N ASP A 557 -15.97 -25.58 -45.59
CA ASP A 557 -15.61 -25.00 -46.88
C ASP A 557 -15.54 -26.11 -47.95
N THR A 558 -16.43 -26.06 -48.94
CA THR A 558 -16.40 -26.97 -50.08
C THR A 558 -16.25 -26.15 -51.35
N ARG A 559 -15.42 -26.62 -52.31
CA ARG A 559 -15.11 -25.93 -53.58
C ARG A 559 -16.34 -25.44 -54.39
N LYS A 560 -17.55 -25.95 -54.14
CA LYS A 560 -18.80 -25.58 -54.85
C LYS A 560 -19.87 -24.91 -53.98
N THR A 561 -19.95 -25.22 -52.68
CA THR A 561 -21.02 -24.72 -51.77
C THR A 561 -20.56 -24.70 -50.31
N PRO A 562 -19.88 -23.65 -49.85
CA PRO A 562 -19.50 -23.55 -48.44
C PRO A 562 -20.73 -23.38 -47.55
N TYR A 563 -20.75 -24.04 -46.39
CA TYR A 563 -21.85 -23.96 -45.44
C TYR A 563 -21.34 -23.97 -44.00
N ALA A 564 -22.19 -23.49 -43.08
CA ALA A 564 -21.94 -23.55 -41.65
C ALA A 564 -23.03 -24.40 -40.97
N VAL A 565 -22.66 -25.06 -39.87
CA VAL A 565 -23.60 -25.74 -38.98
C VAL A 565 -23.79 -24.86 -37.75
N LEU A 566 -25.02 -24.40 -37.55
CA LEU A 566 -25.41 -23.58 -36.41
C LEU A 566 -26.04 -24.48 -35.34
N PHE A 567 -25.57 -24.39 -34.11
CA PHE A 567 -26.23 -24.99 -32.95
C PHE A 567 -27.10 -23.94 -32.26
N ILE A 568 -28.38 -24.25 -32.07
CA ILE A 568 -29.33 -23.42 -31.33
C ILE A 568 -29.79 -24.20 -30.11
N GLU A 569 -29.74 -23.56 -28.93
CA GLU A 569 -30.10 -24.20 -27.67
C GLU A 569 -31.59 -24.59 -27.66
N LYS A 570 -31.94 -25.66 -26.94
CA LYS A 570 -33.31 -26.23 -26.94
C LYS A 570 -34.39 -25.20 -26.62
N GLU A 571 -34.12 -24.28 -25.70
CA GLU A 571 -35.06 -23.23 -25.30
C GLU A 571 -35.38 -22.22 -26.42
N TYR A 572 -34.45 -21.99 -27.36
CA TYR A 572 -34.61 -21.04 -28.46
C TYR A 572 -35.07 -21.67 -29.78
N LYS A 573 -35.30 -23.00 -29.80
CA LYS A 573 -35.78 -23.71 -31.00
C LYS A 573 -36.99 -23.04 -31.66
N LYS A 574 -37.91 -22.48 -30.86
CA LYS A 574 -39.14 -21.82 -31.33
C LYS A 574 -38.90 -20.52 -32.11
N LEU A 575 -37.71 -19.92 -32.02
CA LEU A 575 -37.38 -18.66 -32.72
C LEU A 575 -36.98 -18.88 -34.19
N ILE A 576 -36.71 -20.13 -34.57
CA ILE A 576 -36.30 -20.49 -35.93
C ILE A 576 -37.55 -20.81 -36.74
N HIS A 577 -37.76 -20.04 -37.81
CA HIS A 577 -38.86 -20.19 -38.75
C HIS A 577 -38.34 -20.28 -40.18
N ASP A 578 -39.16 -20.78 -41.12
CA ASP A 578 -38.73 -20.90 -42.53
C ASP A 578 -38.39 -19.54 -43.19
N TYR A 579 -38.93 -18.44 -42.65
CA TYR A 579 -38.63 -17.07 -43.11
C TYR A 579 -37.48 -16.40 -42.32
N SER A 580 -36.83 -17.12 -41.42
CA SER A 580 -35.68 -16.62 -40.66
C SER A 580 -34.53 -16.24 -41.59
N LYS A 581 -33.99 -15.03 -41.41
CA LYS A 581 -32.81 -14.55 -42.13
C LYS A 581 -31.65 -14.36 -41.17
N PHE A 582 -30.46 -14.71 -41.63
CA PHE A 582 -29.24 -14.63 -40.85
C PHE A 582 -28.25 -13.71 -41.56
N TYR A 583 -27.71 -12.72 -40.86
CA TYR A 583 -26.71 -11.83 -41.44
C TYR A 583 -25.56 -11.59 -40.46
N MET A 584 -24.38 -11.29 -40.99
CA MET A 584 -23.21 -11.04 -40.16
C MET A 584 -23.33 -9.68 -39.47
N GLN A 585 -23.00 -9.65 -38.18
CA GLN A 585 -22.81 -8.41 -37.44
C GLN A 585 -21.33 -8.02 -37.50
N LYS A 586 -21.07 -6.79 -37.94
CA LYS A 586 -19.71 -6.23 -37.94
C LYS A 586 -19.20 -6.08 -36.50
N ALA A 587 -17.96 -6.51 -36.27
CA ALA A 587 -17.25 -6.38 -35.01
C ALA A 587 -17.18 -4.93 -34.51
N ILE A 588 -16.82 -4.02 -35.41
CA ILE A 588 -16.73 -2.59 -35.14
C ILE A 588 -17.54 -1.87 -36.21
N LYS A 589 -18.42 -0.98 -35.78
CA LYS A 589 -19.17 -0.07 -36.63
C LYS A 589 -18.83 1.35 -36.22
N ALA A 590 -17.79 1.90 -36.84
CA ALA A 590 -17.46 3.31 -36.72
C ALA A 590 -18.30 4.12 -37.70
N ARG A 591 -18.91 5.20 -37.20
CA ARG A 591 -19.54 6.25 -37.99
C ARG A 591 -18.87 7.55 -37.61
N ALA A 592 -18.36 8.28 -38.58
CA ALA A 592 -17.87 9.63 -38.39
C ALA A 592 -18.84 10.58 -39.12
N SER A 593 -19.36 11.57 -38.40
CA SER A 593 -20.15 12.65 -38.98
C SER A 593 -19.88 13.96 -38.21
N LEU A 594 -20.07 15.11 -38.85
CA LEU A 594 -19.93 16.40 -38.16
C LEU A 594 -21.08 16.67 -37.17
N GLU A 595 -22.20 15.94 -37.27
CA GLU A 595 -23.36 16.05 -36.37
C GLU A 595 -23.22 15.18 -35.11
N GLU A 596 -22.83 13.91 -35.27
CA GLU A 596 -22.70 12.94 -34.16
C GLU A 596 -21.25 12.74 -33.67
N GLY A 597 -20.26 13.39 -34.31
CA GLY A 597 -18.84 13.13 -34.07
C GLY A 597 -18.40 11.74 -34.56
N ILE A 598 -17.45 11.13 -33.86
CA ILE A 598 -17.03 9.74 -34.10
C ILE A 598 -17.80 8.83 -33.14
N ASN A 599 -18.85 8.18 -33.66
CA ASN A 599 -19.62 7.18 -32.95
C ASN A 599 -19.10 5.78 -33.30
N ILE A 600 -18.42 5.13 -32.36
CA ILE A 600 -17.91 3.77 -32.52
C ILE A 600 -18.82 2.82 -31.74
N GLN A 601 -19.62 2.05 -32.47
CA GLN A 601 -20.35 0.92 -31.89
C GLN A 601 -19.50 -0.33 -31.99
N VAL A 602 -19.16 -0.90 -30.83
CA VAL A 602 -18.34 -2.12 -30.75
C VAL A 602 -19.25 -3.27 -30.34
N GLY A 603 -19.12 -4.41 -31.03
CA GLY A 603 -19.78 -5.66 -30.63
C GLY A 603 -19.21 -6.19 -29.31
N SER A 604 -19.77 -7.29 -28.80
CA SER A 604 -19.16 -7.99 -27.66
C SER A 604 -17.73 -8.44 -28.00
N LEU A 605 -16.89 -8.71 -26.99
CA LEU A 605 -15.55 -9.25 -27.21
C LEU A 605 -15.57 -10.54 -28.05
N GLN A 606 -16.59 -11.38 -27.85
CA GLN A 606 -16.80 -12.58 -28.68
C GLN A 606 -17.07 -12.22 -30.14
N THR A 607 -17.89 -11.21 -30.39
CA THR A 607 -18.16 -10.69 -31.74
C THR A 607 -16.92 -10.05 -32.37
N LEU A 608 -16.04 -9.41 -31.58
CA LEU A 608 -14.78 -8.85 -32.08
C LEU A 608 -13.81 -9.93 -32.56
N LEU A 609 -13.64 -10.99 -31.77
CA LEU A 609 -12.65 -12.04 -32.03
C LEU A 609 -13.11 -13.06 -33.06
N ARG A 610 -14.40 -13.42 -33.01
CA ARG A 610 -14.96 -14.55 -33.77
C ARG A 610 -15.99 -14.13 -34.81
N GLY A 611 -16.33 -12.84 -34.85
CA GLY A 611 -17.52 -12.35 -35.54
C GLY A 611 -18.81 -12.87 -34.88
N SER A 612 -19.97 -12.48 -35.41
CA SER A 612 -21.25 -13.01 -34.93
C SER A 612 -22.34 -12.96 -35.99
N ILE A 613 -23.36 -13.79 -35.81
CA ILE A 613 -24.52 -13.86 -36.70
C ILE A 613 -25.74 -13.31 -35.97
N ILE A 614 -26.52 -12.46 -36.64
CA ILE A 614 -27.82 -12.02 -36.16
C ILE A 614 -28.93 -12.78 -36.90
N LEU A 615 -29.85 -13.36 -36.13
CA LEU A 615 -31.13 -13.88 -36.59
C LEU A 615 -32.18 -12.76 -36.59
N THR A 616 -32.83 -12.54 -37.74
CA THR A 616 -34.01 -11.67 -37.87
C THR A 616 -35.18 -12.40 -38.53
N ASN A 617 -36.37 -12.14 -38.00
CA ASN A 617 -37.65 -12.68 -38.46
C ASN A 617 -38.55 -11.57 -39.04
N SER A 618 -37.99 -10.39 -39.31
CA SER A 618 -38.76 -9.19 -39.66
C SER A 618 -39.23 -9.17 -41.13
N PHE A 619 -38.75 -10.09 -41.96
CA PHE A 619 -39.00 -10.09 -43.39
C PHE A 619 -39.54 -11.46 -43.84
N LYS A 620 -40.83 -11.52 -44.18
CA LYS A 620 -41.49 -12.72 -44.72
C LYS A 620 -41.37 -12.72 -46.26
N ILE A 621 -40.17 -13.02 -46.77
CA ILE A 621 -39.87 -12.99 -48.20
C ILE A 621 -39.13 -14.27 -48.60
N ASP A 622 -39.59 -14.86 -49.70
CA ASP A 622 -38.99 -16.04 -50.31
C ASP A 622 -37.67 -15.67 -51.03
N ASP A 623 -36.60 -16.40 -50.74
CA ASP A 623 -35.27 -16.10 -51.28
C ASP A 623 -34.95 -17.04 -52.44
N ARG A 624 -35.06 -16.51 -53.65
CA ARG A 624 -34.79 -17.23 -54.91
C ARG A 624 -33.31 -17.59 -55.10
N GLU A 625 -32.40 -17.05 -54.28
CA GLU A 625 -30.95 -17.30 -54.38
C GLU A 625 -30.45 -18.45 -53.47
N ILE A 626 -31.34 -19.12 -52.73
CA ILE A 626 -30.96 -20.27 -51.90
C ILE A 626 -30.93 -21.53 -52.76
N LYS A 627 -29.81 -22.27 -52.75
CA LYS A 627 -29.74 -23.57 -53.43
C LYS A 627 -30.69 -24.57 -52.75
N LYS A 628 -31.40 -25.41 -53.52
CA LYS A 628 -32.43 -26.36 -53.03
C LYS A 628 -31.99 -27.24 -51.84
N SER A 629 -30.70 -27.47 -51.63
CA SER A 629 -30.13 -28.25 -50.52
C SER A 629 -30.05 -27.51 -49.18
N PHE A 630 -30.33 -26.20 -49.15
CA PHE A 630 -30.28 -25.36 -47.95
C PHE A 630 -31.63 -24.68 -47.72
N LYS A 631 -31.99 -24.50 -46.44
CA LYS A 631 -33.18 -23.72 -46.05
C LYS A 631 -32.87 -22.25 -45.78
N TYR A 632 -31.62 -21.96 -45.40
CA TYR A 632 -31.19 -20.63 -44.97
C TYR A 632 -29.90 -20.24 -45.66
N LYS A 633 -29.68 -18.93 -45.76
CA LYS A 633 -28.46 -18.31 -46.28
C LYS A 633 -27.98 -17.22 -45.34
N LEU A 634 -26.66 -17.13 -45.21
CA LEU A 634 -25.98 -16.09 -44.44
C LEU A 634 -25.67 -14.89 -45.34
N TYR A 635 -26.23 -13.73 -45.01
CA TYR A 635 -25.97 -12.47 -45.71
C TYR A 635 -24.82 -11.70 -45.08
N THR A 636 -24.14 -10.88 -45.89
CA THR A 636 -22.97 -10.11 -45.47
C THR A 636 -23.31 -8.99 -44.47
N ASP A 637 -24.49 -8.39 -44.59
CA ASP A 637 -25.02 -7.40 -43.66
C ASP A 637 -26.56 -7.28 -43.81
N PHE A 638 -27.15 -6.36 -43.05
CA PHE A 638 -28.59 -6.08 -43.07
C PHE A 638 -29.09 -5.48 -44.40
N GLU A 639 -28.28 -4.71 -45.12
CA GLU A 639 -28.69 -4.04 -46.37
C GLU A 639 -28.79 -5.02 -47.55
N ASN A 640 -28.05 -6.13 -47.48
CA ASN A 640 -28.08 -7.23 -48.44
C ASN A 640 -29.22 -8.24 -48.20
N LEU A 641 -30.08 -8.00 -47.21
CA LEU A 641 -31.29 -8.81 -47.04
C LEU A 641 -32.21 -8.66 -48.27
N PRO A 642 -32.95 -9.71 -48.65
CA PRO A 642 -33.85 -9.71 -49.80
C PRO A 642 -35.14 -8.92 -49.48
N ILE A 643 -35.00 -7.63 -49.20
CA ILE A 643 -36.11 -6.71 -48.95
C ILE A 643 -36.80 -6.39 -50.28
N LYS A 644 -38.14 -6.34 -50.31
CA LYS A 644 -38.89 -5.93 -51.52
C LYS A 644 -38.54 -4.48 -51.89
N LYS A 645 -38.15 -4.28 -53.15
CA LYS A 645 -37.68 -3.00 -53.71
C LYS A 645 -38.42 -2.74 -55.02
N TYR A 646 -38.88 -1.51 -55.21
CA TYR A 646 -39.39 -1.02 -56.50
C TYR A 646 -38.23 -0.38 -57.25
N SER A 647 -37.80 -1.03 -58.34
CA SER A 647 -36.67 -0.58 -59.16
C SER A 647 -37.11 0.52 -60.13
N LEU A 648 -36.27 1.55 -60.27
CA LEU A 648 -36.44 2.63 -61.23
C LEU A 648 -35.10 3.02 -61.85
N ASN A 649 -35.17 3.66 -63.02
CA ASN A 649 -34.04 4.28 -63.70
C ASN A 649 -34.13 5.80 -63.52
N LEU A 650 -32.99 6.43 -63.29
CA LEU A 650 -32.85 7.86 -63.16
C LEU A 650 -31.84 8.36 -64.19
N THR A 651 -32.16 9.45 -64.87
CA THR A 651 -31.24 10.09 -65.81
C THR A 651 -30.79 11.42 -65.25
N PHE A 652 -29.48 11.63 -65.23
CA PHE A 652 -28.84 12.85 -64.74
C PHE A 652 -28.10 13.54 -65.89
N GLU A 653 -28.06 14.87 -65.86
CA GLU A 653 -27.13 15.66 -66.67
C GLU A 653 -25.70 15.51 -66.12
N ASP A 654 -25.54 15.75 -64.82
CA ASP A 654 -24.32 15.52 -64.06
C ASP A 654 -24.63 15.00 -62.65
N ILE A 655 -23.61 14.55 -61.93
CA ILE A 655 -23.70 14.14 -60.53
C ILE A 655 -22.76 14.96 -59.63
N GLU A 656 -22.45 16.19 -60.03
CA GLU A 656 -21.53 17.05 -59.30
C GLU A 656 -22.04 17.28 -57.87
N GLY A 657 -21.16 17.11 -56.88
CA GLY A 657 -21.50 17.21 -55.46
C GLY A 657 -22.24 16.00 -54.87
N LEU A 658 -22.56 14.95 -55.66
CA LEU A 658 -23.13 13.69 -55.15
C LEU A 658 -22.05 12.62 -54.90
N ASN A 659 -22.21 11.83 -53.83
CA ASN A 659 -21.33 10.67 -53.58
C ASN A 659 -21.80 9.45 -54.40
N HIS A 660 -21.13 9.17 -55.53
CA HIS A 660 -21.47 8.09 -56.46
C HIS A 660 -21.65 6.69 -55.83
N LYS A 661 -21.04 6.39 -54.66
CA LYS A 661 -21.20 5.09 -53.96
C LYS A 661 -22.39 5.06 -52.99
N ASN A 662 -22.95 6.22 -52.64
CA ASN A 662 -23.97 6.33 -51.59
C ASN A 662 -25.03 7.42 -51.79
N ILE A 663 -25.50 7.63 -53.03
CA ILE A 663 -26.57 8.58 -53.31
C ILE A 663 -27.89 8.08 -52.72
N LYS A 664 -28.47 8.87 -51.81
CA LYS A 664 -29.72 8.58 -51.11
C LYS A 664 -30.89 9.20 -51.86
N LEU A 665 -32.01 8.49 -51.92
CA LEU A 665 -33.29 9.05 -52.33
C LEU A 665 -34.07 9.45 -51.07
N MET A 666 -34.44 10.72 -51.00
CA MET A 666 -35.08 11.33 -49.83
C MET A 666 -36.48 11.83 -50.19
N TYR A 667 -37.41 11.73 -49.25
CA TYR A 667 -38.74 12.33 -49.36
C TYR A 667 -39.12 12.94 -48.01
N LYS A 668 -39.40 14.25 -47.99
CA LYS A 668 -39.68 15.00 -46.75
C LYS A 668 -38.63 14.74 -45.64
N GLY A 669 -37.36 14.62 -46.02
CA GLY A 669 -36.24 14.36 -45.09
C GLY A 669 -36.05 12.90 -44.68
N ILE A 670 -36.88 11.96 -45.14
CA ILE A 670 -36.77 10.52 -44.84
C ILE A 670 -36.09 9.79 -46.00
N LYS A 671 -35.15 8.88 -45.70
CA LYS A 671 -34.55 7.99 -46.71
C LYS A 671 -35.58 6.95 -47.16
N VAL A 672 -35.98 7.04 -48.42
CA VAL A 672 -36.98 6.15 -49.03
C VAL A 672 -36.39 5.19 -50.05
N GLY A 673 -35.14 5.42 -50.45
CA GLY A 673 -34.47 4.60 -51.46
C GLY A 673 -32.98 4.91 -51.58
N LYS A 674 -32.34 4.29 -52.56
CA LYS A 674 -30.93 4.49 -52.87
C LYS A 674 -30.67 4.23 -54.36
N ILE A 675 -29.70 4.95 -54.90
CA ILE A 675 -29.12 4.65 -56.21
C ILE A 675 -28.06 3.54 -56.06
N THR A 676 -28.15 2.50 -56.87
CA THR A 676 -27.27 1.33 -56.82
C THR A 676 -26.10 1.42 -57.77
N SER A 677 -26.27 2.06 -58.93
CA SER A 677 -25.22 2.24 -59.93
C SER A 677 -25.51 3.49 -60.75
N VAL A 678 -24.47 4.20 -61.16
CA VAL A 678 -24.52 5.31 -62.12
C VAL A 678 -23.50 5.01 -63.20
N ASN A 679 -23.91 5.07 -64.46
CA ASN A 679 -23.03 4.85 -65.61
C ASN A 679 -23.25 5.96 -66.65
N LEU A 680 -22.22 6.30 -67.40
CA LEU A 680 -22.34 7.21 -68.54
C LEU A 680 -23.12 6.53 -69.66
N ASN A 681 -24.14 7.23 -70.20
CA ASN A 681 -24.91 6.74 -71.33
C ASN A 681 -24.02 6.72 -72.60
N LYS A 682 -24.41 5.93 -73.60
CA LYS A 682 -23.69 5.70 -74.86
C LYS A 682 -23.35 6.99 -75.63
N ASN A 683 -24.17 8.03 -75.48
CA ASN A 683 -23.99 9.32 -76.16
C ASN A 683 -23.10 10.31 -75.39
N LEU A 684 -22.56 9.90 -74.22
CA LEU A 684 -21.65 10.68 -73.36
C LEU A 684 -22.20 12.03 -72.83
N ASN A 685 -23.49 12.31 -73.03
CA ASN A 685 -24.13 13.58 -72.65
C ASN A 685 -24.99 13.48 -71.39
N GLN A 686 -25.27 12.27 -70.90
CA GLN A 686 -26.14 12.00 -69.76
C GLN A 686 -25.66 10.77 -68.99
N LEU A 687 -26.03 10.68 -67.71
CA LEU A 687 -25.71 9.55 -66.84
C LEU A 687 -26.98 8.75 -66.55
N ASP A 688 -26.94 7.45 -66.84
CA ASP A 688 -28.01 6.51 -66.51
C ASP A 688 -27.72 5.82 -65.19
N ALA A 689 -28.64 6.00 -64.26
CA ALA A 689 -28.56 5.44 -62.93
C ALA A 689 -29.67 4.42 -62.68
N LYS A 690 -29.31 3.28 -62.08
CA LYS A 690 -30.27 2.33 -61.53
C LYS A 690 -30.48 2.65 -60.06
N ALA A 691 -31.73 2.74 -59.65
CA ALA A 691 -32.10 3.04 -58.29
C ALA A 691 -33.27 2.17 -57.83
N TYR A 692 -33.53 2.18 -56.53
CA TYR A 692 -34.73 1.61 -55.97
C TYR A 692 -35.30 2.51 -54.88
N VAL A 693 -36.61 2.44 -54.71
CA VAL A 693 -37.30 2.82 -53.46
C VAL A 693 -37.77 1.56 -52.75
N TYR A 694 -37.83 1.58 -51.42
CA TYR A 694 -38.42 0.46 -50.69
C TYR A 694 -39.89 0.28 -51.10
N GLU A 695 -40.38 -0.95 -51.16
CA GLU A 695 -41.72 -1.28 -51.73
C GLU A 695 -42.86 -0.47 -51.09
N ASN A 696 -42.79 -0.18 -49.80
CA ASN A 696 -43.75 0.65 -49.08
C ASN A 696 -43.78 2.11 -49.54
N PHE A 697 -42.75 2.57 -50.24
CA PHE A 697 -42.63 3.91 -50.81
C PHE A 697 -42.79 3.97 -52.33
N LYS A 698 -43.21 2.88 -52.99
CA LYS A 698 -43.40 2.86 -54.46
C LYS A 698 -44.34 3.96 -54.97
N ASN A 699 -45.30 4.38 -54.14
CA ASN A 699 -46.25 5.46 -54.45
C ASN A 699 -45.60 6.87 -54.51
N LEU A 700 -44.27 6.96 -54.38
CA LEU A 700 -43.48 8.15 -54.69
C LEU A 700 -42.99 8.18 -56.14
N CYS A 701 -43.02 7.04 -56.82
CA CYS A 701 -42.60 6.88 -58.22
C CYS A 701 -43.84 6.92 -59.12
N LEU A 702 -44.59 8.03 -59.06
CA LEU A 702 -45.77 8.25 -59.90
C LEU A 702 -45.43 9.17 -61.05
N ASP A 703 -46.18 9.09 -62.14
CA ASP A 703 -46.12 10.07 -63.20
C ASP A 703 -46.43 11.48 -62.66
N GLY A 704 -45.70 12.48 -63.15
CA GLY A 704 -45.63 13.82 -62.55
C GLY A 704 -44.78 13.94 -61.28
N SER A 705 -44.12 12.88 -60.80
CA SER A 705 -43.14 13.01 -59.71
C SER A 705 -41.84 13.58 -60.24
N SER A 706 -41.26 14.53 -59.50
CA SER A 706 -40.00 15.18 -59.88
C SER A 706 -38.89 14.78 -58.91
N PHE A 707 -37.71 14.52 -59.46
CA PHE A 707 -36.51 14.19 -58.70
C PHE A 707 -35.54 15.35 -58.87
N TYR A 708 -34.91 15.82 -57.80
CA TYR A 708 -33.94 16.90 -57.91
C TYR A 708 -32.83 16.81 -56.86
N ILE A 709 -31.66 17.33 -57.19
CA ILE A 709 -30.50 17.37 -56.31
C ILE A 709 -30.68 18.48 -55.28
N VAL A 710 -30.46 18.13 -54.01
CA VAL A 710 -30.31 19.09 -52.92
C VAL A 710 -28.83 19.21 -52.62
N LYS A 711 -28.28 20.40 -52.83
CA LYS A 711 -26.90 20.80 -52.57
C LYS A 711 -26.89 22.12 -51.78
N PRO A 712 -25.80 22.48 -51.09
CA PRO A 712 -25.78 23.68 -50.30
C PRO A 712 -25.77 24.89 -51.23
N ASN A 713 -26.69 25.83 -51.01
CA ASN A 713 -26.79 27.06 -51.79
C ASN A 713 -26.78 28.26 -50.84
N ILE A 714 -25.78 29.12 -51.00
CA ILE A 714 -25.59 30.36 -50.26
C ILE A 714 -25.63 31.50 -51.29
N SER A 715 -26.66 32.34 -51.20
CA SER A 715 -26.85 33.46 -52.10
C SER A 715 -27.36 34.68 -51.34
N LEU A 716 -27.29 35.86 -51.96
CA LEU A 716 -27.88 37.09 -51.44
C LEU A 716 -29.42 37.01 -51.31
N LYS A 717 -30.08 36.03 -51.98
CA LYS A 717 -31.51 35.72 -51.83
C LYS A 717 -31.82 34.86 -50.59
N GLY A 718 -30.79 34.31 -49.94
CA GLY A 718 -30.90 33.46 -48.76
C GLY A 718 -30.05 32.19 -48.85
N VAL A 719 -30.07 31.42 -47.76
CA VAL A 719 -29.36 30.14 -47.60
C VAL A 719 -30.33 28.96 -47.63
N SER A 720 -29.99 27.90 -48.36
CA SER A 720 -30.81 26.68 -48.44
C SER A 720 -29.93 25.43 -48.59
N GLY A 721 -30.47 24.27 -48.21
CA GLY A 721 -29.74 22.99 -48.31
C GLY A 721 -28.53 22.87 -47.39
N LEU A 722 -28.44 23.65 -46.31
CA LEU A 722 -27.27 23.65 -45.40
C LEU A 722 -27.04 22.28 -44.72
N ASP A 723 -28.08 21.45 -44.58
CA ASP A 723 -27.96 20.09 -44.06
C ASP A 723 -27.05 19.20 -44.92
N THR A 724 -26.92 19.52 -46.21
CA THR A 724 -26.09 18.77 -47.16
C THR A 724 -24.59 18.99 -46.98
N ILE A 725 -24.17 20.09 -46.33
CA ILE A 725 -22.76 20.34 -45.99
C ILE A 725 -22.22 19.21 -45.10
N ILE A 726 -23.05 18.74 -44.17
CA ILE A 726 -22.68 17.70 -43.20
C ILE A 726 -23.17 16.31 -43.65
N LYS A 727 -24.40 16.21 -44.15
CA LYS A 727 -25.06 14.91 -44.45
C LYS A 727 -24.74 14.38 -45.85
N GLY A 728 -24.07 15.19 -46.66
CA GLY A 728 -23.84 15.00 -48.08
C GLY A 728 -25.07 15.35 -48.92
N SER A 729 -24.85 15.79 -50.15
CA SER A 729 -25.91 16.04 -51.13
C SER A 729 -26.71 14.77 -51.44
N TYR A 730 -27.99 14.93 -51.74
CA TYR A 730 -28.91 13.82 -52.00
C TYR A 730 -29.94 14.19 -53.06
N VAL A 731 -30.68 13.20 -53.55
CA VAL A 731 -31.80 13.42 -54.48
C VAL A 731 -33.09 13.42 -53.69
N ASN A 732 -33.83 14.53 -53.73
CA ASN A 732 -35.14 14.66 -53.12
C ASN A 732 -36.25 14.37 -54.13
N ILE A 733 -37.35 13.79 -53.65
CA ILE A 733 -38.51 13.43 -54.45
C ILE A 733 -39.66 14.40 -54.12
N VAL A 734 -40.30 14.94 -55.16
CA VAL A 734 -41.61 15.57 -55.09
C VAL A 734 -42.62 14.58 -55.66
N LYS A 735 -43.60 14.19 -54.86
CA LYS A 735 -44.62 13.22 -55.24
C LYS A 735 -45.59 13.83 -56.26
N GLY A 736 -45.78 13.16 -57.40
CA GLY A 736 -46.82 13.44 -58.39
C GLY A 736 -48.14 12.73 -58.13
N THR A 737 -49.10 12.85 -59.05
CA THR A 737 -50.47 12.32 -58.92
C THR A 737 -50.85 11.29 -59.98
N GLY A 738 -49.96 10.94 -60.91
CA GLY A 738 -50.25 10.02 -62.01
C GLY A 738 -50.07 8.53 -61.68
N LYS A 739 -49.90 7.69 -62.71
CA LYS A 739 -49.70 6.23 -62.58
C LYS A 739 -48.27 5.88 -62.20
N LEU A 740 -48.02 4.67 -61.67
CA LEU A 740 -46.66 4.22 -61.37
C LEU A 740 -45.76 4.29 -62.62
N LYS A 741 -44.61 4.93 -62.46
CA LYS A 741 -43.58 5.12 -63.49
C LYS A 741 -42.22 4.72 -62.91
N ASN A 742 -41.36 4.16 -63.75
CA ASN A 742 -40.06 3.61 -63.34
C ASN A 742 -38.87 4.32 -64.01
N HIS A 743 -39.08 5.46 -64.67
CA HIS A 743 -38.02 6.24 -65.29
C HIS A 743 -38.27 7.74 -65.04
N PHE A 744 -37.25 8.45 -64.55
CA PHE A 744 -37.35 9.88 -64.21
C PHE A 744 -36.05 10.61 -64.52
N GLU A 745 -36.18 11.85 -64.96
CA GLU A 745 -35.05 12.80 -65.01
C GLU A 745 -34.82 13.42 -63.64
N VAL A 746 -33.55 13.68 -63.32
CA VAL A 746 -33.15 14.31 -62.07
C VAL A 746 -32.63 15.71 -62.35
N TYR A 747 -33.32 16.71 -61.81
CA TYR A 747 -32.98 18.12 -61.99
C TYR A 747 -31.89 18.59 -61.02
N ASN A 748 -31.02 19.49 -61.48
CA ASN A 748 -29.93 20.05 -60.66
C ASN A 748 -30.37 21.00 -59.53
N ALA A 749 -31.62 21.46 -59.58
CA ALA A 749 -32.25 22.26 -58.54
C ALA A 749 -33.74 21.93 -58.43
N LYS A 750 -34.37 22.35 -57.33
CA LYS A 750 -35.83 22.22 -57.17
C LYS A 750 -36.51 22.96 -58.33
N PRO A 751 -37.37 22.29 -59.12
CA PRO A 751 -38.13 22.98 -60.15
C PRO A 751 -38.94 24.13 -59.52
N SER A 752 -38.69 25.37 -59.98
CA SER A 752 -39.41 26.56 -59.52
C SER A 752 -40.88 26.50 -59.95
N LYS A 753 -41.79 27.03 -59.14
CA LYS A 753 -43.21 27.12 -59.53
C LYS A 753 -43.47 28.03 -60.73
N SER A 754 -42.55 28.92 -61.12
CA SER A 754 -42.79 29.90 -62.18
C SER A 754 -42.82 29.30 -63.59
N THR A 755 -42.14 28.19 -63.85
CA THR A 755 -42.28 27.44 -65.11
C THR A 755 -43.67 26.82 -65.28
N LEU A 756 -44.54 26.92 -64.27
CA LEU A 756 -45.95 26.50 -64.30
C LEU A 756 -46.95 27.67 -64.22
N ASN A 757 -46.52 28.93 -64.05
CA ASN A 757 -47.43 30.05 -63.82
C ASN A 757 -47.95 30.66 -65.13
N GLN A 758 -49.27 30.91 -65.20
CA GLN A 758 -49.94 31.71 -66.22
C GLN A 758 -49.73 33.21 -65.92
N GLY A 759 -49.59 34.03 -66.96
CA GLY A 759 -49.34 35.46 -66.84
C GLY A 759 -49.03 36.12 -68.19
N LYS A 760 -48.82 37.44 -68.19
CA LYS A 760 -48.45 38.21 -69.39
C LYS A 760 -47.01 38.67 -69.35
N ARG A 761 -46.43 38.72 -70.55
CA ARG A 761 -45.12 39.31 -70.81
C ARG A 761 -45.29 40.69 -71.41
N PHE A 762 -44.41 41.61 -71.07
CA PHE A 762 -44.36 42.94 -71.67
C PHE A 762 -42.90 43.29 -71.98
N ILE A 763 -42.69 44.12 -73.00
CA ILE A 763 -41.34 44.52 -73.43
C ILE A 763 -41.13 45.97 -73.03
N LEU A 764 -40.12 46.23 -72.21
CA LEU A 764 -39.75 47.59 -71.83
C LEU A 764 -38.51 47.99 -72.63
N ARG A 765 -38.63 49.07 -73.39
CA ARG A 765 -37.55 49.61 -74.21
C ARG A 765 -36.84 50.74 -73.48
N ALA A 766 -35.53 50.62 -73.32
CA ALA A 766 -34.67 51.58 -72.66
C ALA A 766 -33.44 51.90 -73.52
N LYS A 767 -32.75 53.03 -73.26
CA LYS A 767 -31.47 53.32 -73.94
C LYS A 767 -30.34 52.38 -73.49
N ASP A 768 -30.39 51.93 -72.24
CA ASP A 768 -29.48 50.99 -71.60
C ASP A 768 -30.23 50.19 -70.52
N SER A 769 -29.66 49.09 -70.04
CA SER A 769 -30.25 48.27 -68.97
C SER A 769 -30.09 48.87 -67.58
N GLY A 770 -29.27 49.91 -67.40
CA GLY A 770 -28.85 50.40 -66.09
C GLY A 770 -28.33 49.28 -65.18
N SER A 771 -28.81 49.25 -63.93
CA SER A 771 -28.52 48.18 -62.96
C SER A 771 -29.51 47.00 -63.03
N LEU A 772 -30.37 46.94 -64.05
CA LEU A 772 -31.35 45.86 -64.17
C LEU A 772 -30.69 44.57 -64.63
N SER A 773 -31.17 43.46 -64.08
CA SER A 773 -30.75 42.10 -64.38
C SER A 773 -31.97 41.17 -64.33
N THR A 774 -31.79 39.91 -64.73
CA THR A 774 -32.80 38.85 -64.53
C THR A 774 -33.08 38.53 -63.05
N SER A 775 -32.34 39.15 -62.12
CA SER A 775 -32.66 39.12 -60.69
C SER A 775 -33.46 40.34 -60.20
N SER A 776 -33.64 41.36 -61.03
CA SER A 776 -34.51 42.49 -60.74
C SER A 776 -35.98 42.08 -60.80
N LEU A 777 -36.81 42.77 -60.02
CA LEU A 777 -38.24 42.48 -59.89
C LEU A 777 -39.09 43.62 -60.45
N VAL A 778 -40.35 43.31 -60.73
CA VAL A 778 -41.35 44.26 -61.22
C VAL A 778 -42.29 44.62 -60.08
N TYR A 779 -42.45 45.92 -59.84
CA TYR A 779 -43.18 46.45 -58.70
C TYR A 779 -44.37 47.31 -59.11
N TYR A 780 -45.48 47.17 -58.41
CA TYR A 780 -46.57 48.14 -58.42
C TYR A 780 -46.86 48.56 -56.98
N LYS A 781 -46.84 49.87 -56.70
CA LYS A 781 -46.95 50.42 -55.33
C LYS A 781 -46.02 49.71 -54.33
N LYS A 782 -44.77 49.46 -54.73
CA LYS A 782 -43.72 48.74 -53.98
C LYS A 782 -44.00 47.25 -53.68
N ILE A 783 -45.09 46.69 -54.20
CA ILE A 783 -45.39 45.25 -54.10
C ILE A 783 -44.81 44.54 -55.31
N ASN A 784 -44.07 43.44 -55.09
CA ASN A 784 -43.59 42.59 -56.18
C ASN A 784 -44.76 41.89 -56.87
N ILE A 785 -44.87 42.10 -58.17
CA ILE A 785 -45.93 41.55 -59.02
C ILE A 785 -45.39 40.76 -60.23
N GLY A 786 -44.06 40.69 -60.37
CA GLY A 786 -43.45 40.12 -61.56
C GLY A 786 -41.93 40.07 -61.51
N VAL A 787 -41.33 39.50 -62.54
CA VAL A 787 -39.88 39.33 -62.67
C VAL A 787 -39.42 39.83 -64.02
N ILE A 788 -38.14 40.19 -64.12
CA ILE A 788 -37.48 40.34 -65.42
C ILE A 788 -37.06 38.93 -65.86
N GLU A 789 -37.64 38.44 -66.96
CA GLU A 789 -37.27 37.14 -67.52
C GLU A 789 -36.01 37.24 -68.38
N ASP A 790 -35.88 38.32 -69.15
CA ASP A 790 -34.80 38.49 -70.12
C ASP A 790 -34.43 39.97 -70.35
N ILE A 791 -33.18 40.21 -70.73
CA ILE A 791 -32.65 41.53 -71.10
C ILE A 791 -31.71 41.32 -72.28
N ASP A 792 -32.08 41.87 -73.44
CA ASP A 792 -31.28 41.75 -74.66
C ASP A 792 -31.32 43.06 -75.48
N LEU A 793 -30.41 43.22 -76.43
CA LEU A 793 -30.42 44.32 -77.37
C LEU A 793 -31.59 44.17 -78.36
N ASP A 794 -32.17 45.29 -78.78
CA ASP A 794 -33.11 45.28 -79.90
C ASP A 794 -32.37 44.99 -81.23
N ASN A 795 -33.11 44.61 -82.26
CA ASN A 795 -32.52 44.14 -83.53
C ASN A 795 -31.56 45.14 -84.21
N ASN A 796 -31.63 46.43 -83.87
CA ASN A 796 -30.72 47.46 -84.39
C ASN A 796 -29.72 47.97 -83.33
N ALA A 797 -29.63 47.30 -82.17
CA ALA A 797 -28.80 47.62 -81.03
C ALA A 797 -28.91 49.07 -80.52
N LYS A 798 -29.98 49.78 -80.89
CA LYS A 798 -30.21 51.17 -80.49
C LYS A 798 -30.84 51.24 -79.10
N TYR A 799 -31.53 50.20 -78.68
CA TYR A 799 -32.19 50.11 -77.40
C TYR A 799 -32.00 48.73 -76.77
N VAL A 800 -32.19 48.66 -75.46
CA VAL A 800 -32.29 47.40 -74.73
C VAL A 800 -33.77 47.06 -74.55
N ASN A 801 -34.13 45.83 -74.93
CA ASN A 801 -35.42 45.22 -74.69
C ASN A 801 -35.36 44.42 -73.38
N ILE A 802 -36.15 44.84 -72.40
CA ILE A 802 -36.26 44.19 -71.10
C ILE A 802 -37.61 43.47 -71.09
N GLN A 803 -37.60 42.14 -71.15
CA GLN A 803 -38.81 41.35 -71.10
C GLN A 803 -39.21 41.10 -69.66
N ILE A 804 -40.35 41.66 -69.26
CA ILE A 804 -40.92 41.45 -67.94
C ILE A 804 -42.06 40.45 -68.01
N PHE A 805 -42.18 39.62 -66.97
CA PHE A 805 -43.33 38.75 -66.74
C PHE A 805 -44.11 39.25 -65.52
N VAL A 806 -45.43 39.32 -65.65
CA VAL A 806 -46.36 39.74 -64.60
C VAL A 806 -47.36 38.62 -64.36
N ASP A 807 -47.53 38.23 -63.09
CA ASP A 807 -48.45 37.16 -62.70
C ASP A 807 -49.89 37.47 -63.15
N GLU A 808 -50.66 36.43 -63.53
CA GLU A 808 -52.06 36.54 -64.00
C GLU A 808 -52.94 37.43 -63.09
N LYS A 809 -52.80 37.28 -61.77
CA LYS A 809 -53.55 38.07 -60.77
C LYS A 809 -53.34 39.58 -60.85
N TYR A 810 -52.26 40.04 -61.49
CA TYR A 810 -51.87 41.44 -61.55
C TYR A 810 -51.93 42.04 -62.96
N GLU A 811 -52.27 41.25 -63.98
CA GLU A 811 -52.31 41.72 -65.37
C GLU A 811 -53.21 42.94 -65.58
N LYS A 812 -54.30 43.06 -64.80
CA LYS A 812 -55.26 44.17 -64.87
C LYS A 812 -54.68 45.52 -64.46
N LEU A 813 -53.54 45.53 -63.77
CA LEU A 813 -52.86 46.74 -63.34
C LEU A 813 -52.24 47.51 -64.51
N ILE A 814 -51.87 46.80 -65.58
CA ILE A 814 -51.13 47.38 -66.70
C ILE A 814 -52.11 47.78 -67.81
N ARG A 815 -52.23 49.10 -68.00
CA ARG A 815 -52.92 49.74 -69.11
C ARG A 815 -51.94 50.20 -70.18
N GLU A 816 -52.43 50.43 -71.39
CA GLU A 816 -51.62 50.96 -72.51
C GLU A 816 -50.98 52.33 -72.18
N ASN A 817 -51.58 53.10 -71.28
CA ASN A 817 -51.04 54.38 -70.81
C ASN A 817 -50.22 54.31 -69.51
N SER A 818 -49.88 53.10 -69.03
CA SER A 818 -49.02 52.93 -67.85
C SER A 818 -47.61 53.46 -68.08
N LYS A 819 -47.01 54.05 -67.05
CA LYS A 819 -45.67 54.64 -67.11
C LYS A 819 -44.71 53.78 -66.31
N PHE A 820 -43.79 53.11 -67.00
CA PHE A 820 -42.75 52.29 -66.40
C PHE A 820 -41.50 53.12 -66.14
N TYR A 821 -40.91 52.96 -64.97
CA TYR A 821 -39.69 53.66 -64.57
C TYR A 821 -38.77 52.76 -63.77
N ASN A 822 -37.47 53.04 -63.86
CA ASN A 822 -36.44 52.34 -63.12
C ASN A 822 -36.48 52.79 -61.65
N VAL A 823 -36.44 51.85 -60.70
CA VAL A 823 -36.36 52.10 -59.25
C VAL A 823 -35.05 51.56 -58.65
N SER A 824 -34.04 51.39 -59.49
CA SER A 824 -32.71 50.91 -59.10
C SER A 824 -31.84 52.04 -58.56
N GLY A 825 -31.12 51.76 -57.48
CA GLY A 825 -30.12 52.67 -56.92
C GLY A 825 -30.62 53.53 -55.76
N ILE A 826 -29.75 54.46 -55.35
CA ILE A 826 -30.00 55.45 -54.31
C ILE A 826 -30.01 56.81 -55.00
N ASP A 827 -31.11 57.53 -54.88
CA ASP A 827 -31.24 58.89 -55.39
C ASP A 827 -30.81 59.88 -54.31
N ILE A 828 -29.85 60.76 -54.63
CA ILE A 828 -29.22 61.69 -53.67
C ILE A 828 -29.30 63.09 -54.25
N ASP A 829 -30.24 63.88 -53.72
CA ASP A 829 -30.36 65.31 -54.02
C ASP A 829 -29.51 66.11 -53.01
N LEU A 830 -28.42 66.72 -53.49
CA LEU A 830 -27.55 67.57 -52.67
C LEU A 830 -27.91 69.04 -52.85
N SER A 831 -28.29 69.71 -51.77
CA SER A 831 -28.56 71.16 -51.72
C SER A 831 -27.64 71.86 -50.71
N LEU A 832 -27.51 73.19 -50.81
CA LEU A 832 -26.74 74.01 -49.85
C LEU A 832 -27.28 73.93 -48.40
N LEU A 833 -28.50 73.42 -48.21
CA LEU A 833 -29.16 73.25 -46.91
C LEU A 833 -29.09 71.80 -46.39
N GLY A 834 -28.59 70.84 -47.17
CA GLY A 834 -28.48 69.43 -46.78
C GLY A 834 -28.68 68.44 -47.95
N ALA A 835 -28.48 67.15 -47.66
CA ALA A 835 -28.66 66.04 -48.60
C ALA A 835 -29.99 65.32 -48.33
N ASN A 836 -30.80 65.11 -49.37
CA ASN A 836 -31.99 64.27 -49.31
C ASN A 836 -31.71 62.95 -50.03
N ILE A 837 -31.79 61.84 -49.31
CA ILE A 837 -31.50 60.50 -49.85
C ILE A 837 -32.81 59.72 -49.95
N LYS A 838 -33.21 59.37 -51.18
CA LYS A 838 -34.38 58.52 -51.45
C LYS A 838 -33.90 57.14 -51.88
N ALA A 839 -34.31 56.10 -51.14
CA ALA A 839 -34.09 54.71 -51.49
C ALA A 839 -35.41 53.95 -51.36
N ASP A 840 -35.74 53.10 -52.35
CA ASP A 840 -37.06 52.48 -52.43
C ASP A 840 -37.20 51.25 -51.52
N SER A 841 -36.37 50.22 -51.73
CA SER A 841 -36.25 49.05 -50.85
C SER A 841 -34.82 48.50 -50.90
N LEU A 842 -34.38 47.78 -49.86
CA LEU A 842 -33.05 47.16 -49.85
C LEU A 842 -32.83 46.23 -51.06
N ASN A 843 -33.90 45.57 -51.53
CA ASN A 843 -33.84 44.68 -52.68
C ASN A 843 -33.63 45.45 -54.01
N THR A 844 -34.24 46.63 -54.17
CA THR A 844 -34.07 47.47 -55.36
C THR A 844 -32.73 48.21 -55.37
N VAL A 845 -32.15 48.48 -54.20
CA VAL A 845 -30.77 49.01 -54.10
C VAL A 845 -29.76 47.98 -54.62
N VAL A 846 -29.92 46.70 -54.31
CA VAL A 846 -28.95 45.64 -54.65
C VAL A 846 -29.16 45.07 -56.05
N PHE A 847 -30.40 44.72 -56.40
CA PHE A 847 -30.69 44.02 -57.65
C PHE A 847 -31.34 44.91 -58.70
N GLY A 848 -31.62 46.17 -58.38
CA GLY A 848 -32.46 47.00 -59.21
C GLY A 848 -33.92 46.55 -59.25
N GLY A 849 -34.75 47.33 -59.92
CA GLY A 849 -36.15 47.01 -60.11
C GLY A 849 -36.80 47.92 -61.13
N VAL A 850 -37.89 47.44 -61.71
CA VAL A 850 -38.78 48.27 -62.52
C VAL A 850 -40.06 48.47 -61.72
N SER A 851 -40.55 49.70 -61.65
CA SER A 851 -41.90 49.97 -61.18
C SER A 851 -42.73 50.68 -62.24
N PHE A 852 -44.04 50.69 -62.08
CA PHE A 852 -44.91 51.48 -62.94
C PHE A 852 -46.08 52.09 -62.17
N SER A 853 -46.55 53.20 -62.72
CA SER A 853 -47.79 53.86 -62.29
C SER A 853 -48.81 53.85 -63.43
N THR A 854 -50.06 53.61 -63.07
CA THR A 854 -51.20 53.64 -63.99
C THR A 854 -52.01 54.90 -63.70
N PRO A 855 -52.27 55.78 -64.68
CA PRO A 855 -53.05 57.00 -64.46
C PRO A 855 -54.48 56.73 -63.98
N ASP A 856 -55.09 57.72 -63.31
CA ASP A 856 -56.50 57.66 -62.87
C ASP A 856 -57.48 57.64 -64.05
N THR A 857 -57.06 58.17 -65.20
CA THR A 857 -57.75 58.01 -66.48
C THR A 857 -57.30 56.70 -67.16
N PHE A 858 -58.16 55.68 -67.11
CA PHE A 858 -57.79 54.36 -67.64
C PHE A 858 -57.72 54.34 -69.18
N GLY A 859 -56.55 53.94 -69.70
CA GLY A 859 -56.44 53.44 -71.08
C GLY A 859 -56.95 51.99 -71.20
N ALA A 860 -56.89 51.43 -72.42
CA ALA A 860 -57.21 50.02 -72.64
C ALA A 860 -56.25 49.10 -71.87
N LEU A 861 -56.69 47.86 -71.61
CA LEU A 861 -55.83 46.85 -70.99
C LEU A 861 -54.69 46.47 -71.93
N ALA A 862 -53.45 46.46 -71.44
CA ALA A 862 -52.31 46.10 -72.26
C ALA A 862 -52.37 44.62 -72.69
N LYS A 863 -52.07 44.37 -73.97
CA LYS A 863 -52.00 43.02 -74.53
C LYS A 863 -50.66 42.38 -74.21
N ASN A 864 -50.59 41.05 -74.36
CA ASN A 864 -49.33 40.34 -74.20
C ASN A 864 -48.30 40.84 -75.22
N ASN A 865 -47.05 40.98 -74.78
CA ASN A 865 -45.93 41.57 -75.51
C ASN A 865 -46.13 43.04 -75.95
N THR A 866 -47.07 43.77 -75.35
CA THR A 866 -47.15 45.23 -75.56
C THR A 866 -45.84 45.88 -75.12
N GLN A 867 -45.35 46.80 -75.95
CA GLN A 867 -44.09 47.50 -75.73
C GLN A 867 -44.32 48.82 -74.99
N PHE A 868 -43.55 49.05 -73.93
CA PHE A 868 -43.53 50.28 -73.15
C PHE A 868 -42.16 50.94 -73.20
N THR A 869 -42.10 52.23 -72.91
CA THR A 869 -40.81 52.91 -72.67
C THR A 869 -40.48 52.83 -71.19
N LEU A 870 -39.26 52.38 -70.87
CA LEU A 870 -38.74 52.45 -69.51
C LEU A 870 -38.09 53.82 -69.29
N HIS A 871 -38.65 54.59 -68.37
CA HIS A 871 -38.10 55.88 -67.97
C HIS A 871 -37.01 55.70 -66.91
N LYS A 872 -36.01 56.60 -66.91
CA LYS A 872 -34.89 56.55 -65.97
C LYS A 872 -35.34 56.78 -64.53
N GLU A 873 -36.35 57.61 -64.33
CA GLU A 873 -36.91 57.98 -63.03
C GLU A 873 -38.42 58.25 -63.16
N ALA A 874 -39.14 58.21 -62.03
CA ALA A 874 -40.55 58.57 -62.00
C ALA A 874 -40.71 60.10 -61.98
N LYS A 875 -41.65 60.63 -62.77
CA LYS A 875 -42.09 62.03 -62.58
C LYS A 875 -43.00 62.14 -61.36
N ASP A 876 -42.91 63.25 -60.63
CA ASP A 876 -43.72 63.50 -59.43
C ASP A 876 -45.24 63.35 -59.67
N GLU A 877 -45.71 63.70 -60.86
CA GLU A 877 -47.11 63.52 -61.27
C GLU A 877 -47.54 62.05 -61.29
N TRP A 878 -46.65 61.14 -61.71
CA TRP A 878 -46.95 59.71 -61.83
C TRP A 878 -47.03 59.03 -60.47
N LEU A 879 -46.31 59.56 -59.48
CA LEU A 879 -46.34 59.09 -58.10
C LEU A 879 -47.64 59.47 -57.38
N LYS A 880 -48.39 60.46 -57.90
CA LYS A 880 -49.69 60.87 -57.37
C LYS A 880 -50.87 60.04 -57.90
N PHE A 881 -50.67 59.26 -58.96
CA PHE A 881 -51.71 58.40 -59.51
C PHE A 881 -52.16 57.36 -58.48
N ASN A 882 -53.46 57.26 -58.26
CA ASN A 882 -54.03 56.31 -57.30
C ASN A 882 -55.36 55.72 -57.79
N PRO A 883 -55.37 55.04 -58.96
CA PRO A 883 -56.59 54.49 -59.51
C PRO A 883 -57.12 53.31 -58.68
N GLU A 884 -58.43 53.13 -58.67
CA GLU A 884 -59.08 51.94 -58.13
C GLU A 884 -59.14 50.83 -59.20
N ILE A 885 -58.33 49.77 -59.04
CA ILE A 885 -58.26 48.63 -59.97
C ILE A 885 -58.58 47.33 -59.23
N LEU A 886 -59.68 46.67 -59.61
CA LEU A 886 -60.08 45.39 -59.05
C LEU A 886 -59.25 44.24 -59.63
N LEU A 887 -58.42 43.61 -58.79
CA LEU A 887 -57.54 42.50 -59.17
C LEU A 887 -58.34 41.20 -59.41
N ASN A 888 -59.29 40.90 -58.53
CA ASN A 888 -60.10 39.69 -58.63
C ASN A 888 -61.31 39.91 -59.56
N LYS A 889 -61.81 38.84 -60.19
CA LYS A 889 -63.23 38.80 -60.57
C LYS A 889 -64.00 38.71 -59.25
N GLY A 890 -64.95 39.62 -59.00
CA GLY A 890 -65.99 39.33 -58.02
C GLY A 890 -66.65 38.01 -58.43
N ASN A 891 -66.84 37.13 -57.45
CA ASN A 891 -67.28 35.73 -57.56
C ASN A 891 -68.05 35.34 -58.83
#